data_AF-A0A022QTY3-F1
#
_entry.id   AF-A0A022QTY3-F1
#
_cell.length_a   1.000
_cell.length_b   1.000
_cell.length_c   1.000
_cell.angle_alpha   90.00
_cell.angle_beta   90.00
_cell.angle_gamma   90.00
#
_symmetry.space_group_name_H-M   'P 1'
#
loop_
_entity.id
_entity.type
_entity.pdbx_description
1 polymer ?
#
loop_
_entity_poly.entity_id
_entity_poly.type
_entity_poly.pdbx_seq_one_letter_code
_entity_poly.pdbx_strand_id
1 'polypeptide(L)'
;DSQQSPPFNTYTISSFSYGRTLVKPYDWHYIKVELPPWFSSLSLALESDVDLDLNKINNASASSLPMICFREGSPPLPDVYNTSLTGLVIDRVSNGSFIGTQSLQNVDKCYPMQSNISLRLTNEQISPGTWYLGLFNGIGSIRTQSKMINRGSAYSFSGNVTVEGCSTSTMLGQFCNQTVTALSCNDSFNLTGNGKNIISCQNSNGLVCHENDKPNMYSFDVMAISEEIFISTANLTFNNTQYSNITGLMCYARHGAMPSKSVYDFSGELSKSPLVINFPKIGRWYITILPIDISNKSEVAQINSSRLCYFLGLQVLQCPMGKAGSNCTFERYNLQTLLRKNPSLPFESNYIPITEKLSSPSPKFPLQPLVSNFSTGGNTTDSWTYFVLDIPNGATGGNVHIALTSDTKISYELYARFGGLPSLTTWDYFYANGTSSSTGSMFFKLYDYSEKMISFYILYVRGGTWSFGLRQVGRAGSTGETDISLSLERCPQKCSSHGTCQSVLDTSGLALYSYCACDRNHGGFDCSIELVSHRGHIRQSIFLIASNAAAILPAYWSLREKAFAEWVLFTSSGISSALYHSCDVGTWCVLSFRVLQFLDFWLSFMAVVSTFVYLSTISEVSKRTIHTVLAIVTALLAETGPTRSKNIGYVMGLGAVGLLVGWLIEFSTRNRQLFSISREFHMNLLDRWESTKGWVRNIIKTIVKRFRWGFILAGFIALAMAAISWIMESTESYWIWHSLWHISIYTSSFLFLCSKAIVATFESSDGSYELTRQNSFTGGQQRPEA
;
A
#
# COMPACT_ATOMS: atom_id res chain seq x y z
N ASP A 1 7.06 -19.53 -45.68
CA ASP A 1 8.15 -20.28 -45.01
C ASP A 1 8.69 -19.52 -43.82
N SER A 2 8.08 -19.78 -42.66
CA SER A 2 8.50 -19.26 -41.36
C SER A 2 9.73 -20.04 -40.89
N GLN A 3 10.90 -19.41 -40.90
CA GLN A 3 12.07 -19.93 -40.20
C GLN A 3 11.73 -20.09 -38.72
N GLN A 4 11.50 -21.34 -38.31
CA GLN A 4 11.44 -21.74 -36.91
C GLN A 4 12.80 -21.42 -36.29
N SER A 5 12.83 -20.43 -35.40
CA SER A 5 13.91 -20.25 -34.43
C SER A 5 14.14 -21.58 -33.69
N PRO A 6 15.40 -21.98 -33.44
CA PRO A 6 15.70 -23.24 -32.77
C PRO A 6 14.99 -23.30 -31.40
N PRO A 7 14.57 -24.49 -30.94
CA PRO A 7 13.86 -24.63 -29.68
C PRO A 7 14.73 -24.11 -28.54
N PHE A 8 14.22 -23.13 -27.79
CA PHE A 8 14.89 -22.62 -26.61
C PHE A 8 15.02 -23.76 -25.58
N ASN A 9 16.22 -23.99 -25.02
CA ASN A 9 16.47 -24.99 -23.96
C ASN A 9 15.94 -24.51 -22.58
N THR A 10 14.84 -23.78 -22.57
CA THR A 10 14.18 -23.26 -21.37
C THR A 10 12.91 -24.06 -21.08
N TYR A 11 12.58 -24.23 -19.81
CA TYR A 11 11.32 -24.83 -19.39
C TYR A 11 10.64 -23.95 -18.33
N THR A 12 9.31 -24.02 -18.24
CA THR A 12 8.55 -23.27 -17.24
C THR A 12 8.71 -23.94 -15.86
N ILE A 13 9.34 -23.23 -14.92
CA ILE A 13 9.48 -23.67 -13.53
C ILE A 13 8.16 -23.46 -12.78
N SER A 14 7.63 -22.24 -12.87
CA SER A 14 6.39 -21.86 -12.23
C SER A 14 5.60 -20.92 -13.14
N SER A 15 4.30 -21.07 -13.12
CA SER A 15 3.37 -20.16 -13.76
C SER A 15 2.15 -20.06 -12.87
N PHE A 16 1.77 -18.85 -12.52
CA PHE A 16 0.52 -18.60 -11.83
C PHE A 16 -0.22 -17.44 -12.49
N SER A 17 -1.53 -17.61 -12.58
CA SER A 17 -2.43 -16.57 -13.06
C SER A 17 -3.02 -15.87 -11.86
N TYR A 18 -2.86 -14.55 -11.85
CA TYR A 18 -3.46 -13.66 -10.89
C TYR A 18 -4.85 -13.27 -11.39
N GLY A 19 -5.87 -13.80 -10.73
CA GLY A 19 -7.28 -13.52 -11.05
C GLY A 19 -7.62 -12.03 -10.89
N ARG A 20 -8.70 -11.60 -11.57
CA ARG A 20 -9.13 -10.21 -11.55
C ARG A 20 -9.44 -9.76 -10.12
N THR A 21 -8.58 -8.93 -9.56
CA THR A 21 -8.66 -8.44 -8.18
C THR A 21 -8.88 -6.93 -8.19
N LEU A 22 -9.78 -6.45 -7.35
CA LEU A 22 -10.12 -5.04 -7.22
C LEU A 22 -9.33 -4.42 -6.06
N VAL A 23 -8.50 -3.42 -6.34
CA VAL A 23 -7.79 -2.64 -5.32
C VAL A 23 -8.53 -1.32 -5.12
N LYS A 24 -9.16 -1.18 -3.96
CA LYS A 24 -9.89 0.04 -3.59
C LYS A 24 -8.91 1.18 -3.33
N PRO A 25 -9.38 2.43 -3.25
CA PRO A 25 -8.48 3.55 -2.98
C PRO A 25 -7.78 3.35 -1.64
N TYR A 26 -6.49 3.62 -1.59
CA TYR A 26 -5.58 3.43 -0.46
C TYR A 26 -5.36 1.98 -0.02
N ASP A 27 -5.92 0.99 -0.73
CA ASP A 27 -5.58 -0.42 -0.51
C ASP A 27 -4.32 -0.80 -1.28
N TRP A 28 -3.73 -1.93 -0.89
CA TRP A 28 -2.57 -2.50 -1.56
C TRP A 28 -2.57 -4.03 -1.48
N HIS A 29 -1.87 -4.64 -2.42
CA HIS A 29 -1.65 -6.08 -2.44
C HIS A 29 -0.20 -6.40 -2.78
N TYR A 30 0.29 -7.51 -2.23
CA TYR A 30 1.60 -8.05 -2.57
C TYR A 30 1.45 -9.35 -3.34
N ILE A 31 2.38 -9.54 -4.27
CA ILE A 31 2.61 -10.78 -5.00
C ILE A 31 4.05 -11.20 -4.71
N LYS A 32 4.21 -12.39 -4.11
CA LYS A 32 5.50 -13.01 -3.86
C LYS A 32 5.87 -13.93 -5.03
N VAL A 33 7.11 -13.81 -5.52
CA VAL A 33 7.67 -14.66 -6.58
C VAL A 33 8.98 -15.25 -6.10
N GLU A 34 9.13 -16.57 -6.19
CA GLU A 34 10.36 -17.27 -5.84
C GLU A 34 11.13 -17.65 -7.11
N LEU A 35 12.38 -17.20 -7.18
CA LEU A 35 13.28 -17.44 -8.30
C LEU A 35 14.39 -18.41 -7.86
N PRO A 36 14.43 -19.65 -8.38
CA PRO A 36 15.50 -20.58 -8.04
C PRO A 36 16.82 -20.18 -8.70
N PRO A 37 17.98 -20.67 -8.22
CA PRO A 37 19.29 -20.30 -8.75
C PRO A 37 19.52 -20.54 -10.25
N TRP A 38 18.78 -21.46 -10.88
CA TRP A 38 18.88 -21.83 -12.30
C TRP A 38 17.79 -21.21 -13.18
N PHE A 39 17.09 -20.18 -12.69
CA PHE A 39 16.14 -19.43 -13.50
C PHE A 39 16.83 -18.74 -14.68
N SER A 40 16.13 -18.63 -15.81
CA SER A 40 16.59 -17.92 -17.01
C SER A 40 15.91 -16.57 -17.14
N SER A 41 14.59 -16.53 -16.98
CA SER A 41 13.81 -15.30 -17.02
C SER A 41 12.52 -15.35 -16.20
N LEU A 42 12.15 -14.19 -15.64
CA LEU A 42 10.86 -13.89 -15.04
C LEU A 42 10.07 -13.03 -16.03
N SER A 43 8.93 -13.53 -16.48
CA SER A 43 7.99 -12.74 -17.30
C SER A 43 6.74 -12.38 -16.48
N LEU A 44 6.38 -11.11 -16.54
CA LEU A 44 5.23 -10.51 -15.86
C LEU A 44 4.37 -9.84 -16.93
N ALA A 45 3.16 -10.35 -17.12
CA ALA A 45 2.15 -9.76 -18.00
C ALA A 45 0.95 -9.33 -17.14
N LEU A 46 0.87 -8.05 -16.79
CA LEU A 46 -0.22 -7.48 -16.00
C LEU A 46 -1.09 -6.60 -16.88
N GLU A 47 -2.39 -6.81 -16.78
CA GLU A 47 -3.45 -6.01 -17.37
C GLU A 47 -4.17 -5.26 -16.24
N SER A 48 -4.41 -3.97 -16.45
CA SER A 48 -5.19 -3.12 -15.54
C SER A 48 -6.14 -2.21 -16.30
N ASP A 49 -7.21 -1.79 -15.64
CA ASP A 49 -8.16 -0.78 -16.15
C ASP A 49 -7.70 0.65 -15.86
N VAL A 50 -6.43 0.84 -15.49
CA VAL A 50 -5.83 2.13 -15.19
C VAL A 50 -5.52 2.88 -16.49
N ASP A 51 -6.21 4.00 -16.71
CA ASP A 51 -5.92 4.95 -17.78
C ASP A 51 -5.32 6.24 -17.19
N LEU A 52 -3.99 6.31 -17.11
CA LEU A 52 -3.27 7.47 -16.59
C LEU A 52 -2.60 8.27 -17.70
N ASP A 53 -2.94 9.56 -17.77
CA ASP A 53 -2.23 10.55 -18.58
C ASP A 53 -1.05 11.12 -17.79
N LEU A 54 0.15 10.56 -18.04
CA LEU A 54 1.39 10.92 -17.33
C LEU A 54 1.72 12.43 -17.41
N ASN A 55 1.28 13.12 -18.47
CA ASN A 55 1.54 14.55 -18.67
C ASN A 55 0.71 15.45 -17.73
N LYS A 56 -0.37 14.92 -17.14
CA LYS A 56 -1.24 15.65 -16.19
C LYS A 56 -0.90 15.39 -14.72
N ILE A 57 0.05 14.49 -14.44
CA ILE A 57 0.41 14.07 -13.07
C ILE A 57 1.11 15.19 -12.28
N ASN A 58 1.74 16.15 -12.95
CA ASN A 58 2.45 17.25 -12.27
C ASN A 58 1.55 18.14 -11.37
N ASN A 59 0.23 18.08 -11.50
CA ASN A 59 -0.73 18.85 -10.69
C ASN A 59 -1.72 17.99 -9.87
N ALA A 60 -1.65 16.65 -9.96
CA ALA A 60 -2.56 15.77 -9.22
C ALA A 60 -1.97 15.42 -7.84
N SER A 61 -2.84 15.21 -6.83
CA SER A 61 -2.40 14.78 -5.50
C SER A 61 -1.76 13.40 -5.60
N ALA A 62 -0.42 13.35 -5.54
CA ALA A 62 0.38 12.13 -5.60
C ALA A 62 -0.09 11.04 -4.62
N SER A 63 -0.80 11.43 -3.55
CA SER A 63 -1.40 10.54 -2.55
C SER A 63 -2.44 9.55 -3.08
N SER A 64 -2.99 9.76 -4.28
CA SER A 64 -4.03 8.90 -4.90
C SER A 64 -3.56 8.13 -6.14
N LEU A 65 -2.28 8.25 -6.51
CA LEU A 65 -1.74 7.65 -7.73
C LEU A 65 -1.59 6.12 -7.58
N PRO A 66 -2.10 5.31 -8.52
CA PRO A 66 -1.83 3.87 -8.52
C PRO A 66 -0.40 3.59 -8.97
N MET A 67 0.29 2.73 -8.23
CA MET A 67 1.72 2.47 -8.35
C MET A 67 2.02 0.97 -8.29
N ILE A 68 3.08 0.55 -8.97
CA ILE A 68 3.68 -0.78 -8.84
C ILE A 68 5.12 -0.63 -8.31
N CYS A 69 5.46 -1.38 -7.27
CA CYS A 69 6.80 -1.38 -6.68
C CYS A 69 7.42 -2.77 -6.67
N PHE A 70 8.74 -2.84 -6.84
CA PHE A 70 9.51 -4.07 -6.83
C PHE A 70 10.59 -4.02 -5.74
N ARG A 71 10.70 -5.09 -4.95
CA ARG A 71 11.75 -5.25 -3.95
C ARG A 71 12.19 -6.70 -3.81
N GLU A 72 13.50 -6.90 -3.67
CA GLU A 72 14.10 -8.19 -3.36
C GLU A 72 14.09 -8.45 -1.84
N GLY A 73 13.70 -9.67 -1.45
CA GLY A 73 13.85 -10.22 -0.11
C GLY A 73 12.78 -9.84 0.91
N SER A 74 12.01 -8.77 0.67
CA SER A 74 10.91 -8.33 1.54
C SER A 74 9.90 -7.44 0.81
N PRO A 75 8.69 -7.21 1.37
CA PRO A 75 7.69 -6.37 0.73
C PRO A 75 8.16 -4.90 0.58
N PRO A 76 7.78 -4.20 -0.51
CA PRO A 76 8.02 -2.77 -0.67
C PRO A 76 7.07 -1.92 0.19
N LEU A 77 7.52 -0.73 0.61
CA LEU A 77 6.75 0.17 1.49
C LEU A 77 6.91 1.66 1.08
N PRO A 78 6.05 2.21 0.21
CA PRO A 78 6.20 3.56 -0.34
C PRO A 78 5.77 4.71 0.60
N ASP A 79 5.51 4.44 1.89
CA ASP A 79 4.85 5.39 2.81
C ASP A 79 5.78 6.18 3.74
N VAL A 80 7.05 5.82 3.82
CA VAL A 80 7.91 6.22 4.96
C VAL A 80 8.52 7.62 4.78
N TYR A 81 8.53 8.19 3.57
CA TYR A 81 9.16 9.49 3.32
C TYR A 81 8.35 10.40 2.37
N ASN A 82 8.34 11.71 2.65
CA ASN A 82 7.70 12.78 1.86
C ASN A 82 8.29 12.96 0.44
N THR A 83 9.41 12.30 0.14
CA THR A 83 10.12 12.24 -1.14
C THR A 83 9.68 11.06 -1.98
N SER A 84 8.56 10.42 -1.61
CA SER A 84 7.80 9.55 -2.48
C SER A 84 7.41 10.23 -3.81
N LEU A 85 7.74 11.52 -4.02
CA LEU A 85 7.74 12.25 -5.29
C LEU A 85 9.13 12.46 -5.94
N THR A 86 10.22 12.71 -5.19
CA THR A 86 11.53 13.04 -5.80
C THR A 86 12.32 11.81 -6.25
N GLY A 87 11.93 10.61 -5.80
CA GLY A 87 12.42 9.33 -6.28
C GLY A 87 11.46 8.59 -7.22
N LEU A 88 10.30 9.19 -7.56
CA LEU A 88 9.41 8.59 -8.56
C LEU A 88 10.13 8.60 -9.88
N VAL A 89 10.41 7.41 -10.39
CA VAL A 89 10.69 7.27 -11.80
C VAL A 89 9.35 7.53 -12.49
N ILE A 90 9.17 8.76 -12.99
CA ILE A 90 8.00 9.17 -13.79
C ILE A 90 8.04 8.47 -15.17
N ASP A 91 9.06 7.67 -15.45
CA ASP A 91 9.12 6.85 -16.65
C ASP A 91 8.29 5.57 -16.50
N ARG A 92 7.77 5.11 -17.62
CA ARG A 92 7.09 3.82 -17.73
C ARG A 92 8.06 2.68 -17.41
N VAL A 93 7.58 1.68 -16.69
CA VAL A 93 8.28 0.40 -16.53
C VAL A 93 8.62 -0.18 -17.90
N SER A 94 9.89 -0.49 -18.13
CA SER A 94 10.37 -1.16 -19.34
C SER A 94 11.42 -2.21 -19.00
N ASN A 95 11.72 -3.11 -19.94
CA ASN A 95 12.77 -4.12 -19.77
C ASN A 95 14.16 -3.51 -19.48
N GLY A 96 14.41 -2.26 -19.92
CA GLY A 96 15.65 -1.53 -19.66
C GLY A 96 15.72 -0.89 -18.28
N SER A 97 14.59 -0.75 -17.57
CA SER A 97 14.52 -0.09 -16.25
C SER A 97 15.31 -0.82 -15.16
N PHE A 98 15.71 -2.07 -15.42
CA PHE A 98 16.53 -2.91 -14.52
C PHE A 98 18.02 -2.97 -14.93
N ILE A 99 18.39 -2.40 -16.08
CA ILE A 99 19.77 -2.34 -16.59
C ILE A 99 20.33 -0.95 -16.29
N GLY A 100 21.25 -0.86 -15.32
CA GLY A 100 22.07 0.33 -15.10
C GLY A 100 21.70 1.17 -13.87
N THR A 101 22.46 0.97 -12.80
CA THR A 101 23.09 1.99 -11.93
C THR A 101 23.77 1.25 -10.78
N GLN A 102 25.02 1.58 -10.47
CA GLN A 102 25.90 0.93 -9.49
C GLN A 102 25.44 1.07 -8.01
N SER A 103 24.18 1.40 -7.74
CA SER A 103 23.59 1.52 -6.40
C SER A 103 22.57 0.41 -6.09
N LEU A 104 22.64 -0.70 -6.84
CA LEU A 104 21.62 -1.74 -6.97
C LEU A 104 21.58 -2.74 -5.81
N GLN A 105 21.57 -2.28 -4.55
CA GLN A 105 21.39 -3.18 -3.41
C GLN A 105 20.23 -2.82 -2.47
N ASN A 106 19.72 -1.57 -2.44
CA ASN A 106 18.77 -1.15 -1.39
C ASN A 106 17.60 -0.22 -1.81
N VAL A 107 17.33 0.00 -3.10
CA VAL A 107 16.28 0.96 -3.52
C VAL A 107 15.16 0.27 -4.27
N ASP A 108 13.97 0.29 -3.67
CA ASP A 108 12.72 -0.09 -4.32
C ASP A 108 12.54 0.69 -5.62
N LYS A 109 12.13 0.00 -6.67
CA LYS A 109 11.75 0.66 -7.92
C LYS A 109 10.24 0.73 -7.96
N CYS A 110 9.69 1.91 -7.68
CA CYS A 110 8.27 2.20 -7.78
C CYS A 110 7.98 3.00 -9.05
N TYR A 111 6.94 2.60 -9.78
CA TYR A 111 6.56 3.20 -11.05
C TYR A 111 5.05 3.45 -11.11
N PRO A 112 4.60 4.50 -11.83
CA PRO A 112 3.20 4.68 -12.14
C PRO A 112 2.62 3.46 -12.86
N MET A 113 1.41 3.09 -12.48
CA MET A 113 0.71 1.96 -13.07
C MET A 113 0.33 2.23 -14.54
N GLN A 114 0.32 1.19 -15.37
CA GLN A 114 -0.06 1.25 -16.79
C GLN A 114 -1.16 0.23 -17.08
N SER A 115 -1.97 0.49 -18.11
CA SER A 115 -3.05 -0.41 -18.54
C SER A 115 -2.54 -1.80 -18.96
N ASN A 116 -1.35 -1.87 -19.56
CA ASN A 116 -0.69 -3.13 -19.90
C ASN A 116 0.80 -3.04 -19.58
N ILE A 117 1.28 -3.95 -18.74
CA ILE A 117 2.68 -4.09 -18.35
C ILE A 117 3.14 -5.47 -18.81
N SER A 118 4.05 -5.50 -19.77
CA SER A 118 4.77 -6.71 -20.18
C SER A 118 6.25 -6.54 -19.88
N LEU A 119 6.72 -7.18 -18.81
CA LEU A 119 8.10 -7.10 -18.34
C LEU A 119 8.74 -8.50 -18.41
N ARG A 120 9.94 -8.60 -18.99
CA ARG A 120 10.75 -9.83 -18.97
C ARG A 120 12.12 -9.53 -18.37
N LEU A 121 12.35 -9.98 -17.15
CA LEU A 121 13.60 -9.83 -16.41
C LEU A 121 14.44 -11.09 -16.53
N THR A 122 15.73 -10.95 -16.82
CA THR A 122 16.63 -12.10 -16.97
C THR A 122 17.53 -12.28 -15.75
N ASN A 123 18.15 -13.44 -15.65
CA ASN A 123 19.17 -13.76 -14.63
C ASN A 123 20.47 -12.93 -14.72
N GLU A 124 20.63 -12.14 -15.79
CA GLU A 124 21.67 -11.11 -15.91
C GLU A 124 21.24 -9.79 -15.29
N GLN A 125 19.95 -9.54 -15.11
CA GLN A 125 19.43 -8.29 -14.56
C GLN A 125 19.15 -8.39 -13.07
N ILE A 126 18.47 -9.46 -12.65
CA ILE A 126 18.03 -9.70 -11.28
C ILE A 126 18.72 -10.92 -10.66
N SER A 127 18.84 -10.93 -9.34
CA SER A 127 19.32 -12.06 -8.56
C SER A 127 18.20 -13.09 -8.29
N PRO A 128 18.55 -14.38 -8.13
CA PRO A 128 17.65 -15.40 -7.64
C PRO A 128 17.31 -15.13 -6.17
N GLY A 129 16.19 -15.67 -5.71
CA GLY A 129 15.66 -15.42 -4.38
C GLY A 129 14.19 -15.04 -4.43
N THR A 130 13.71 -14.43 -3.35
CA THR A 130 12.31 -13.99 -3.25
C THR A 130 12.18 -12.55 -3.71
N TRP A 131 11.28 -12.30 -4.67
CA TRP A 131 10.89 -10.97 -5.12
C TRP A 131 9.47 -10.67 -4.71
N TYR A 132 9.24 -9.43 -4.25
CA TYR A 132 7.93 -8.92 -3.90
C TYR A 132 7.52 -7.81 -4.87
N LEU A 133 6.33 -7.96 -5.44
CA LEU A 133 5.68 -6.95 -6.26
C LEU A 133 4.52 -6.38 -5.44
N GLY A 134 4.55 -5.07 -5.18
CA GLY A 134 3.47 -4.37 -4.48
C GLY A 134 2.63 -3.57 -5.46
N LEU A 135 1.32 -3.80 -5.45
CA LEU A 135 0.32 -3.00 -6.16
C LEU A 135 -0.33 -2.05 -5.16
N PHE A 136 -0.26 -0.76 -5.41
CA PHE A 136 -0.76 0.29 -4.52
C PHE A 136 -1.76 1.17 -5.25
N ASN A 137 -2.84 1.58 -4.58
CA ASN A 137 -3.77 2.58 -5.09
C ASN A 137 -3.70 3.84 -4.22
N GLY A 138 -2.65 4.63 -4.36
CA GLY A 138 -2.34 5.74 -3.45
C GLY A 138 -1.16 5.43 -2.52
N ILE A 139 -0.44 6.48 -2.15
CA ILE A 139 0.84 6.40 -1.42
C ILE A 139 0.89 7.43 -0.29
N GLY A 140 1.79 7.20 0.67
CA GLY A 140 2.07 8.13 1.75
C GLY A 140 1.26 7.84 3.01
N SER A 141 1.42 8.72 4.00
CA SER A 141 0.87 8.51 5.35
C SER A 141 -0.65 8.39 5.41
N ILE A 142 -1.37 8.99 4.46
CA ILE A 142 -2.84 8.92 4.37
C ILE A 142 -3.36 7.52 4.02
N ARG A 143 -2.49 6.58 3.62
CA ARG A 143 -2.87 5.23 3.22
C ARG A 143 -3.36 4.38 4.39
N THR A 144 -2.70 4.50 5.55
CA THR A 144 -3.00 3.72 6.76
C THR A 144 -4.10 4.35 7.64
N GLN A 145 -4.50 5.59 7.34
CA GLN A 145 -5.56 6.30 8.06
C GLN A 145 -6.92 5.62 7.85
N SER A 146 -7.66 5.40 8.94
CA SER A 146 -9.04 4.96 8.82
C SER A 146 -9.92 6.04 8.18
N LYS A 147 -10.74 5.64 7.21
CA LYS A 147 -11.59 6.54 6.42
C LYS A 147 -13.06 6.17 6.55
N MET A 148 -13.88 7.22 6.52
CA MET A 148 -15.33 7.22 6.66
C MET A 148 -16.03 6.63 5.44
N ILE A 149 -15.85 7.26 4.28
CA ILE A 149 -16.31 6.75 2.98
C ILE A 149 -15.17 6.95 1.98
N ASN A 150 -14.88 5.92 1.20
CA ASN A 150 -13.83 5.95 0.22
C ASN A 150 -14.44 5.91 -1.19
N ARG A 151 -14.69 7.09 -1.77
CA ARG A 151 -15.30 7.25 -3.11
C ARG A 151 -14.29 7.36 -4.25
N GLY A 152 -13.00 7.12 -3.98
CA GLY A 152 -11.97 7.13 -5.02
C GLY A 152 -12.18 6.02 -6.06
N SER A 153 -11.44 6.11 -7.16
CA SER A 153 -11.41 5.07 -8.19
C SER A 153 -10.82 3.78 -7.62
N ALA A 154 -11.56 2.69 -7.78
CA ALA A 154 -11.03 1.35 -7.57
C ALA A 154 -10.58 0.81 -8.93
N TYR A 155 -9.43 0.15 -8.95
CA TYR A 155 -8.84 -0.39 -10.17
C TYR A 155 -8.81 -1.90 -10.10
N SER A 156 -9.06 -2.55 -11.24
CA SER A 156 -8.99 -3.99 -11.37
C SER A 156 -7.71 -4.42 -12.07
N PHE A 157 -7.10 -5.48 -11.55
CA PHE A 157 -5.83 -6.02 -12.00
C PHE A 157 -5.96 -7.51 -12.24
N SER A 158 -5.39 -7.97 -13.34
CA SER A 158 -5.23 -9.39 -13.65
C SER A 158 -3.94 -9.58 -14.39
N GLY A 159 -3.38 -10.79 -14.36
CA GLY A 159 -2.19 -11.04 -15.15
C GLY A 159 -1.54 -12.36 -14.85
N ASN A 160 -0.49 -12.67 -15.59
CA ASN A 160 0.25 -13.91 -15.47
C ASN A 160 1.70 -13.63 -15.10
N VAL A 161 2.19 -14.41 -14.14
CA VAL A 161 3.60 -14.43 -13.77
C VAL A 161 4.16 -15.79 -14.14
N THR A 162 5.23 -15.80 -14.91
CA THR A 162 5.89 -17.04 -15.36
C THR A 162 7.38 -16.97 -15.10
N VAL A 163 7.93 -18.00 -14.47
CA VAL A 163 9.36 -18.18 -14.28
C VAL A 163 9.83 -19.30 -15.19
N GLU A 164 10.78 -18.99 -16.06
CA GLU A 164 11.48 -19.94 -16.91
C GLU A 164 12.85 -20.28 -16.30
N GLY A 165 13.31 -21.51 -16.53
CA GLY A 165 14.61 -21.99 -16.09
C GLY A 165 15.33 -22.80 -17.15
N CYS A 166 16.62 -23.00 -16.92
CA CYS A 166 17.47 -23.83 -17.75
C CYS A 166 17.38 -25.30 -17.35
N SER A 167 17.36 -26.21 -18.33
CA SER A 167 17.25 -27.66 -18.11
C SER A 167 18.33 -28.25 -17.21
N THR A 168 19.52 -27.65 -17.21
CA THR A 168 20.64 -28.02 -16.33
C THR A 168 21.09 -26.82 -15.52
N SER A 169 21.42 -27.01 -14.24
CA SER A 169 21.89 -25.95 -13.33
C SER A 169 23.24 -25.33 -13.74
N THR A 170 23.96 -25.95 -14.68
CA THR A 170 25.23 -25.49 -15.25
C THR A 170 25.05 -24.65 -16.50
N MET A 171 23.85 -24.62 -17.09
CA MET A 171 23.53 -23.72 -18.20
C MET A 171 22.75 -22.54 -17.66
N LEU A 172 23.18 -21.34 -18.01
CA LEU A 172 22.59 -20.08 -17.56
C LEU A 172 22.53 -19.09 -18.73
N GLY A 173 21.88 -17.96 -18.48
CA GLY A 173 21.63 -16.90 -19.44
C GLY A 173 20.19 -16.95 -19.95
N GLN A 174 19.74 -15.86 -20.58
CA GLN A 174 18.35 -15.72 -21.06
C GLN A 174 17.89 -16.91 -21.92
N PHE A 175 18.79 -17.46 -22.74
CA PHE A 175 18.53 -18.58 -23.65
C PHE A 175 19.22 -19.88 -23.23
N CYS A 176 19.77 -19.95 -22.00
CA CYS A 176 20.48 -21.12 -21.48
C CYS A 176 21.63 -21.59 -22.39
N ASN A 177 22.34 -20.64 -22.99
CA ASN A 177 23.42 -20.89 -23.94
C ASN A 177 24.82 -20.71 -23.35
N GLN A 178 24.93 -20.21 -22.12
CA GLN A 178 26.20 -20.01 -21.43
C GLN A 178 26.39 -21.12 -20.41
N THR A 179 27.54 -21.80 -20.48
CA THR A 179 27.92 -22.81 -19.50
C THR A 179 28.68 -22.15 -18.36
N VAL A 180 28.14 -22.27 -17.15
CA VAL A 180 28.81 -21.83 -15.91
C VAL A 180 29.38 -23.04 -15.20
N THR A 181 30.69 -22.97 -14.97
CA THR A 181 31.41 -24.02 -14.25
C THR A 181 31.37 -23.72 -12.75
N ALA A 182 30.85 -24.66 -11.95
CA ALA A 182 30.88 -24.54 -10.50
C ALA A 182 32.28 -24.90 -9.98
N LEU A 183 32.88 -24.01 -9.18
CA LEU A 183 34.18 -24.26 -8.55
C LEU A 183 33.99 -25.17 -7.33
N SER A 184 34.85 -26.17 -7.19
CA SER A 184 34.87 -27.03 -6.01
C SER A 184 35.71 -26.38 -4.92
N CYS A 185 35.08 -26.03 -3.81
CA CYS A 185 35.74 -25.45 -2.64
C CYS A 185 36.07 -26.55 -1.63
N ASN A 186 37.32 -26.59 -1.17
CA ASN A 186 37.74 -27.50 -0.12
C ASN A 186 38.38 -26.72 1.04
N ASP A 187 38.11 -27.18 2.26
CA ASP A 187 38.65 -26.55 3.46
C ASP A 187 40.13 -26.88 3.58
N SER A 188 40.97 -25.87 3.36
CA SER A 188 42.40 -25.96 3.60
C SER A 188 42.73 -25.24 4.90
N PHE A 189 42.85 -26.00 6.00
CA PHE A 189 43.31 -25.46 7.29
C PHE A 189 44.81 -25.13 7.25
N ASN A 190 45.20 -24.13 6.46
CA ASN A 190 46.50 -23.51 6.62
C ASN A 190 46.33 -22.31 7.56
N LEU A 191 46.66 -22.52 8.84
CA LEU A 191 46.96 -21.43 9.76
C LEU A 191 48.17 -20.67 9.19
N THR A 192 47.91 -19.69 8.33
CA THR A 192 48.84 -18.58 8.16
C THR A 192 49.02 -17.93 9.53
N GLY A 193 50.19 -17.37 9.83
CA GLY A 193 50.55 -16.86 11.16
C GLY A 193 49.60 -15.81 11.80
N ASN A 194 48.53 -15.42 11.08
CA ASN A 194 47.45 -14.54 11.53
C ASN A 194 46.14 -15.27 11.93
N GLY A 195 46.09 -16.61 11.92
CA GLY A 195 44.95 -17.37 12.46
C GLY A 195 43.65 -17.34 11.63
N LYS A 196 43.73 -17.04 10.32
CA LYS A 196 42.57 -17.05 9.40
C LYS A 196 42.36 -18.44 8.78
N ASN A 197 41.10 -18.84 8.61
CA ASN A 197 40.72 -20.06 7.89
C ASN A 197 40.63 -19.76 6.39
N ILE A 198 41.23 -20.61 5.56
CA ILE A 198 41.30 -20.42 4.11
C ILE A 198 40.52 -21.54 3.41
N ILE A 199 39.46 -21.16 2.69
CA ILE A 199 38.75 -22.08 1.82
C ILE A 199 39.27 -21.86 0.41
N SER A 200 39.92 -22.88 -0.16
CA SER A 200 40.44 -22.80 -1.53
C SER A 200 39.48 -23.46 -2.51
N CYS A 201 39.09 -22.72 -3.54
CA CYS A 201 38.22 -23.20 -4.58
C CYS A 201 38.99 -23.32 -5.89
N GLN A 202 38.92 -24.49 -6.51
CA GLN A 202 39.65 -24.80 -7.73
C GLN A 202 38.72 -25.42 -8.77
N ASN A 203 39.14 -25.29 -10.03
CA ASN A 203 38.51 -26.01 -11.12
C ASN A 203 39.07 -27.43 -11.20
N SER A 204 38.18 -28.43 -11.33
CA SER A 204 38.52 -29.85 -11.49
C SER A 204 39.54 -30.16 -12.60
N ASN A 205 39.59 -29.36 -13.67
CA ASN A 205 40.47 -29.58 -14.81
C ASN A 205 41.82 -28.83 -14.74
N GLY A 206 42.08 -28.06 -13.67
CA GLY A 206 43.36 -27.37 -13.39
C GLY A 206 43.74 -26.26 -14.38
N LEU A 207 43.99 -26.58 -15.64
CA LEU A 207 44.37 -25.63 -16.69
C LEU A 207 43.16 -25.26 -17.55
N VAL A 208 42.83 -23.97 -17.64
CA VAL A 208 41.77 -23.46 -18.52
C VAL A 208 42.39 -22.69 -19.67
N CYS A 209 41.98 -23.00 -20.89
CA CYS A 209 42.45 -22.33 -22.11
C CYS A 209 41.30 -21.64 -22.84
N HIS A 210 41.47 -20.36 -23.18
CA HIS A 210 40.58 -19.67 -24.11
C HIS A 210 40.94 -20.07 -25.55
N GLU A 211 39.97 -20.68 -26.24
CA GLU A 211 40.12 -21.06 -27.66
C GLU A 211 39.46 -20.05 -28.61
N ASN A 212 38.66 -19.11 -28.09
CA ASN A 212 37.99 -18.02 -28.82
C ASN A 212 37.64 -16.88 -27.84
N ASP A 213 37.21 -15.71 -28.33
CA ASP A 213 36.70 -14.55 -27.57
C ASP A 213 35.49 -14.82 -26.65
N LYS A 214 35.13 -16.09 -26.43
CA LYS A 214 34.04 -16.47 -25.55
C LYS A 214 34.44 -16.29 -24.08
N PRO A 215 33.58 -15.63 -23.26
CA PRO A 215 33.81 -15.52 -21.82
C PRO A 215 33.78 -16.89 -21.15
N ASN A 216 34.71 -17.12 -20.23
CA ASN A 216 34.64 -18.26 -19.31
C ASN A 216 33.93 -17.80 -18.04
N MET A 217 32.87 -18.52 -17.66
CA MET A 217 32.05 -18.19 -16.50
C MET A 217 32.17 -19.24 -15.41
N TYR A 218 32.29 -18.75 -14.18
CA TYR A 218 32.46 -19.55 -12.97
C TYR A 218 31.43 -19.15 -11.93
N SER A 219 31.05 -20.09 -11.08
CA SER A 219 30.26 -19.83 -9.88
C SER A 219 30.84 -20.51 -8.66
N PHE A 220 30.68 -19.89 -7.49
CA PHE A 220 31.06 -20.45 -6.21
C PHE A 220 30.14 -19.91 -5.12
N ASP A 221 29.96 -20.68 -4.05
CA ASP A 221 29.03 -20.34 -2.95
C ASP A 221 29.82 -19.93 -1.70
N VAL A 222 29.53 -18.73 -1.19
CA VAL A 222 30.07 -18.25 0.10
C VAL A 222 29.07 -18.64 1.19
N MET A 223 29.42 -19.65 1.98
CA MET A 223 28.50 -20.29 2.94
C MET A 223 28.33 -19.52 4.26
N ALA A 224 29.30 -18.69 4.63
CA ALA A 224 29.32 -17.98 5.90
C ALA A 224 29.92 -16.59 5.76
N ILE A 225 29.71 -15.76 6.77
CA ILE A 225 30.30 -14.43 6.86
C ILE A 225 31.82 -14.55 6.73
N SER A 226 32.34 -13.97 5.66
CA SER A 226 33.75 -14.03 5.29
C SER A 226 34.35 -12.63 5.28
N GLU A 227 35.67 -12.54 5.43
CA GLU A 227 36.38 -11.26 5.48
C GLU A 227 36.75 -10.80 4.07
N GLU A 228 37.36 -11.68 3.27
CA GLU A 228 37.90 -11.34 1.96
C GLU A 228 37.73 -12.50 0.98
N ILE A 229 37.53 -12.19 -0.30
CA ILE A 229 37.66 -13.13 -1.41
C ILE A 229 38.86 -12.71 -2.24
N PHE A 230 39.80 -13.62 -2.46
CA PHE A 230 40.93 -13.46 -3.35
C PHE A 230 40.70 -14.26 -4.62
N ILE A 231 40.77 -13.58 -5.76
CA ILE A 231 40.70 -14.18 -7.09
C ILE A 231 42.02 -13.89 -7.79
N SER A 232 42.76 -14.94 -8.14
CA SER A 232 44.07 -14.83 -8.78
C SER A 232 44.21 -15.82 -9.93
N THR A 233 45.13 -15.52 -10.85
CA THR A 233 45.54 -16.45 -11.90
C THR A 233 47.00 -16.83 -11.73
N ALA A 234 47.31 -18.11 -11.87
CA ALA A 234 48.67 -18.64 -11.92
C ALA A 234 48.97 -19.25 -13.29
N ASN A 235 50.26 -19.39 -13.64
CA ASN A 235 50.73 -20.05 -14.86
C ASN A 235 50.09 -19.53 -16.17
N LEU A 236 50.05 -18.20 -16.32
CA LEU A 236 49.63 -17.54 -17.56
C LEU A 236 50.61 -17.90 -18.69
N THR A 237 50.14 -18.67 -19.67
CA THR A 237 50.93 -19.09 -20.83
C THR A 237 50.29 -18.58 -22.11
N PHE A 238 51.10 -17.87 -22.92
CA PHE A 238 50.74 -17.39 -24.25
C PHE A 238 51.42 -18.28 -25.28
N ASN A 239 50.65 -18.99 -26.10
CA ASN A 239 51.26 -19.79 -27.15
C ASN A 239 51.66 -18.89 -28.33
N ASN A 240 52.96 -18.81 -28.59
CA ASN A 240 53.58 -17.79 -29.42
C ASN A 240 53.58 -18.19 -30.91
N THR A 241 52.84 -17.44 -31.73
CA THR A 241 53.23 -17.16 -33.12
C THR A 241 52.91 -15.69 -33.40
N GLN A 242 53.95 -14.86 -33.39
CA GLN A 242 54.06 -13.49 -33.90
C GLN A 242 52.76 -12.64 -33.95
N TYR A 243 52.74 -11.60 -33.12
CA TYR A 243 51.68 -10.58 -32.95
C TYR A 243 50.38 -11.08 -32.31
N SER A 244 50.43 -11.42 -31.01
CA SER A 244 49.21 -11.54 -30.19
C SER A 244 48.82 -10.17 -29.62
N ASN A 245 47.65 -9.65 -30.02
CA ASN A 245 47.06 -8.40 -29.50
C ASN A 245 46.50 -8.51 -28.06
N ILE A 246 46.64 -9.67 -27.42
CA ILE A 246 46.09 -9.95 -26.07
C ILE A 246 47.13 -9.62 -25.00
N THR A 247 46.85 -8.62 -24.15
CA THR A 247 47.80 -8.16 -23.12
C THR A 247 47.48 -8.57 -21.70
N GLY A 248 46.27 -9.08 -21.43
CA GLY A 248 45.86 -9.41 -20.06
C GLY A 248 44.51 -10.11 -19.95
N LEU A 249 44.13 -10.44 -18.72
CA LEU A 249 42.84 -11.03 -18.36
C LEU A 249 42.04 -10.07 -17.49
N MET A 250 40.86 -9.67 -17.94
CA MET A 250 39.88 -8.98 -17.10
C MET A 250 38.97 -9.99 -16.41
N CYS A 251 38.73 -9.74 -15.14
CA CYS A 251 37.79 -10.46 -14.31
C CYS A 251 36.68 -9.52 -13.87
N TYR A 252 35.44 -9.94 -14.05
CA TYR A 252 34.25 -9.28 -13.54
C TYR A 252 33.57 -10.21 -12.55
N ALA A 253 33.28 -9.72 -11.35
CA ALA A 253 32.61 -10.48 -10.30
C ALA A 253 31.31 -9.77 -9.87
N ARG A 254 30.28 -10.56 -9.59
CA ARG A 254 28.97 -10.06 -9.14
C ARG A 254 28.29 -11.05 -8.20
N HIS A 255 27.64 -10.54 -7.16
CA HIS A 255 26.88 -11.34 -6.20
C HIS A 255 25.47 -11.62 -6.75
N GLY A 256 25.03 -12.87 -6.68
CA GLY A 256 23.67 -13.29 -7.04
C GLY A 256 23.33 -13.28 -8.53
N ALA A 257 23.99 -12.50 -9.38
CA ALA A 257 23.67 -12.39 -10.80
C ALA A 257 24.92 -12.47 -11.69
N MET A 258 24.72 -12.80 -12.97
CA MET A 258 25.83 -12.95 -13.91
C MET A 258 26.48 -11.60 -14.22
N PRO A 259 27.82 -11.48 -14.13
CA PRO A 259 28.51 -10.26 -14.53
C PRO A 259 28.77 -10.24 -16.04
N SER A 260 28.60 -9.06 -16.63
CA SER A 260 28.91 -8.75 -18.01
C SER A 260 29.85 -7.54 -18.10
N LYS A 261 30.36 -7.22 -19.30
CA LYS A 261 31.19 -6.01 -19.51
C LYS A 261 30.45 -4.71 -19.14
N SER A 262 29.12 -4.71 -19.16
CA SER A 262 28.28 -3.54 -18.85
C SER A 262 27.73 -3.53 -17.42
N VAL A 263 27.58 -4.70 -16.77
CA VAL A 263 26.98 -4.82 -15.44
C VAL A 263 27.82 -5.76 -14.57
N TYR A 264 28.49 -5.20 -13.56
CA TYR A 264 29.35 -5.93 -12.61
C TYR A 264 29.42 -5.19 -11.27
N ASP A 265 29.75 -5.91 -10.19
CA ASP A 265 29.97 -5.30 -8.86
C ASP A 265 31.45 -4.95 -8.67
N PHE A 266 32.34 -5.85 -9.06
CA PHE A 266 33.79 -5.70 -8.96
C PHE A 266 34.46 -6.07 -10.27
N SER A 267 35.53 -5.37 -10.62
CA SER A 267 36.34 -5.69 -11.80
C SER A 267 37.82 -5.54 -11.47
N GLY A 268 38.67 -6.40 -12.04
CA GLY A 268 40.11 -6.31 -11.89
C GLY A 268 40.85 -7.00 -13.03
N GLU A 269 42.05 -6.50 -13.33
CA GLU A 269 42.96 -7.11 -14.29
C GLU A 269 43.85 -8.14 -13.58
N LEU A 270 43.53 -9.43 -13.75
CA LEU A 270 44.18 -10.54 -13.05
C LEU A 270 45.64 -10.78 -13.48
N SER A 271 46.04 -10.25 -14.65
CA SER A 271 47.42 -10.30 -15.12
C SER A 271 48.37 -9.41 -14.30
N LYS A 272 47.86 -8.38 -13.62
CA LYS A 272 48.67 -7.44 -12.82
C LYS A 272 48.60 -7.74 -11.34
N SER A 273 47.40 -7.97 -10.81
CA SER A 273 47.16 -8.14 -9.38
C SER A 273 45.92 -9.00 -9.12
N PRO A 274 45.88 -9.75 -8.01
CA PRO A 274 44.67 -10.46 -7.62
C PRO A 274 43.52 -9.48 -7.36
N LEU A 275 42.30 -9.87 -7.74
CA LEU A 275 41.09 -9.15 -7.38
C LEU A 275 40.71 -9.52 -5.94
N VAL A 276 40.65 -8.51 -5.06
CA VAL A 276 40.30 -8.67 -3.64
C VAL A 276 38.94 -8.04 -3.39
N ILE A 277 38.00 -8.83 -2.87
CA ILE A 277 36.66 -8.37 -2.51
C ILE A 277 36.54 -8.37 -0.98
N ASN A 278 36.44 -7.19 -0.39
CA ASN A 278 36.36 -7.03 1.06
C ASN A 278 34.91 -7.16 1.55
N PHE A 279 34.74 -7.86 2.67
CA PHE A 279 33.48 -8.14 3.34
C PHE A 279 32.39 -8.62 2.36
N PRO A 280 32.60 -9.75 1.67
CA PRO A 280 31.65 -10.28 0.71
C PRO A 280 30.30 -10.65 1.37
N LYS A 281 29.23 -10.62 0.57
CA LYS A 281 27.94 -11.18 0.95
C LYS A 281 27.93 -12.70 0.87
N ILE A 282 27.22 -13.34 1.79
CA ILE A 282 26.84 -14.75 1.78
C ILE A 282 25.98 -15.02 0.54
N GLY A 283 26.16 -16.21 -0.03
CA GLY A 283 25.41 -16.69 -1.19
C GLY A 283 26.31 -16.89 -2.40
N ARG A 284 25.66 -17.08 -3.56
CA ARG A 284 26.33 -17.42 -4.81
C ARG A 284 26.99 -16.21 -5.44
N TRP A 285 28.23 -16.37 -5.86
CA TRP A 285 29.00 -15.40 -6.63
C TRP A 285 29.27 -15.94 -8.02
N TYR A 286 29.17 -15.05 -9.01
CA TYR A 286 29.47 -15.34 -10.40
C TYR A 286 30.70 -14.53 -10.83
N ILE A 287 31.59 -15.18 -11.58
CA ILE A 287 32.81 -14.58 -12.12
C ILE A 287 32.85 -14.82 -13.62
N THR A 288 33.10 -13.75 -14.39
CA THR A 288 33.34 -13.80 -15.83
C THR A 288 34.77 -13.37 -16.11
N ILE A 289 35.54 -14.22 -16.78
CA ILE A 289 36.92 -13.95 -17.20
C ILE A 289 36.97 -13.77 -18.72
N LEU A 290 37.60 -12.67 -19.14
CA LEU A 290 37.68 -12.23 -20.54
C LEU A 290 39.11 -11.79 -20.89
N PRO A 291 39.66 -12.19 -22.06
CA PRO A 291 40.92 -11.64 -22.56
C PRO A 291 40.76 -10.15 -22.95
N ILE A 292 41.84 -9.38 -22.79
CA ILE A 292 41.94 -7.97 -23.21
C ILE A 292 42.64 -7.90 -24.56
N ASP A 293 41.92 -7.48 -25.60
CA ASP A 293 42.49 -7.20 -26.93
C ASP A 293 42.82 -5.72 -27.12
N ILE A 294 44.05 -5.42 -27.57
CA ILE A 294 44.44 -4.10 -28.09
C ILE A 294 44.29 -4.13 -29.61
N SER A 295 43.11 -3.86 -30.14
CA SER A 295 43.01 -3.28 -31.49
C SER A 295 41.77 -2.40 -31.64
N ASN A 296 41.97 -1.10 -31.42
CA ASN A 296 41.13 -0.12 -32.07
C ASN A 296 41.46 -0.16 -33.57
N LYS A 297 40.50 -0.62 -34.37
CA LYS A 297 40.42 -0.41 -35.83
C LYS A 297 41.62 -0.88 -36.67
N SER A 298 41.50 -2.06 -37.27
CA SER A 298 41.55 -2.15 -38.73
C SER A 298 40.93 -3.48 -39.15
N GLU A 299 39.95 -3.40 -40.05
CA GLU A 299 39.40 -4.55 -40.75
C GLU A 299 40.53 -5.28 -41.51
N VAL A 300 40.40 -6.60 -41.54
CA VAL A 300 41.18 -7.56 -42.34
C VAL A 300 42.59 -7.88 -41.81
N ALA A 301 42.67 -8.84 -40.88
CA ALA A 301 43.84 -9.71 -40.73
C ALA A 301 43.39 -11.12 -40.29
N GLN A 302 44.00 -12.12 -40.91
CA GLN A 302 43.62 -13.54 -40.86
C GLN A 302 43.69 -14.15 -39.45
N ILE A 303 42.79 -15.12 -39.23
CA ILE A 303 42.57 -15.91 -38.01
C ILE A 303 43.82 -16.76 -37.72
N ASN A 304 44.63 -16.35 -36.74
CA ASN A 304 45.43 -17.27 -35.94
C ASN A 304 44.96 -17.12 -34.49
N SER A 305 44.21 -18.12 -34.01
CA SER A 305 43.66 -18.18 -32.66
C SER A 305 44.78 -18.33 -31.64
N SER A 306 45.19 -17.23 -31.00
CA SER A 306 46.10 -17.25 -29.85
C SER A 306 45.39 -17.90 -28.66
N ARG A 307 45.89 -19.05 -28.22
CA ARG A 307 45.34 -19.80 -27.08
C ARG A 307 45.98 -19.28 -25.79
N LEU A 308 45.18 -18.67 -24.93
CA LEU A 308 45.59 -18.16 -23.62
C LEU A 308 45.20 -19.17 -22.54
N CYS A 309 46.16 -19.76 -21.84
CA CYS A 309 45.89 -20.72 -20.77
C CYS A 309 46.31 -20.18 -19.39
N TYR A 310 45.48 -20.42 -18.38
CA TYR A 310 45.70 -19.98 -17.01
C TYR A 310 45.12 -20.97 -15.99
N PHE A 311 45.65 -20.94 -14.76
CA PHE A 311 45.08 -21.62 -13.60
C PHE A 311 44.30 -20.59 -12.77
N LEU A 312 43.02 -20.86 -12.50
CA LEU A 312 42.19 -20.00 -11.65
C LEU A 312 42.31 -20.43 -10.18
N GLY A 313 42.88 -19.56 -9.35
CA GLY A 313 42.92 -19.72 -7.90
C GLY A 313 41.89 -18.82 -7.24
N LEU A 314 40.95 -19.40 -6.49
CA LEU A 314 40.02 -18.64 -5.67
C LEU A 314 40.20 -19.04 -4.20
N GLN A 315 40.28 -18.05 -3.31
CA GLN A 315 40.41 -18.25 -1.87
C GLN A 315 39.41 -17.38 -1.13
N VAL A 316 38.67 -17.97 -0.19
CA VAL A 316 37.77 -17.25 0.72
C VAL A 316 38.41 -17.27 2.11
N LEU A 317 38.68 -16.09 2.65
CA LEU A 317 39.23 -15.93 4.00
C LEU A 317 38.12 -15.75 5.02
N GLN A 318 38.13 -16.60 6.04
CA GLN A 318 37.20 -16.55 7.16
C GLN A 318 37.94 -16.35 8.47
N CYS A 319 37.36 -15.54 9.35
CA CYS A 319 37.86 -15.38 10.70
C CYS A 319 37.55 -16.61 11.57
N PRO A 320 38.40 -16.90 12.57
CA PRO A 320 38.13 -17.95 13.54
C PRO A 320 36.84 -17.65 14.32
N MET A 321 36.30 -18.69 14.96
CA MET A 321 35.07 -18.59 15.74
C MET A 321 35.16 -17.46 16.78
N GLY A 322 34.13 -16.61 16.83
CA GLY A 322 34.06 -15.47 17.74
C GLY A 322 34.85 -14.22 17.31
N LYS A 323 35.50 -14.23 16.14
CA LYS A 323 36.28 -13.09 15.62
C LYS A 323 35.76 -12.54 14.30
N ALA A 324 36.00 -11.25 14.03
CA ALA A 324 35.62 -10.55 12.79
C ALA A 324 36.49 -9.30 12.51
N GLY A 325 36.25 -8.67 11.37
CA GLY A 325 36.89 -7.42 10.91
C GLY A 325 38.16 -7.65 10.09
N SER A 326 38.78 -6.56 9.63
CA SER A 326 39.85 -6.51 8.61
C SER A 326 41.22 -7.11 9.02
N ASN A 327 41.26 -7.91 10.09
CA ASN A 327 42.38 -8.75 10.52
C ASN A 327 41.92 -9.81 11.54
N CYS A 328 40.61 -10.08 11.64
CA CYS A 328 40.02 -10.96 12.65
C CYS A 328 40.36 -10.58 14.11
N THR A 329 40.55 -9.29 14.38
CA THR A 329 40.93 -8.79 15.71
C THR A 329 39.73 -8.57 16.62
N PHE A 330 38.59 -8.22 16.05
CA PHE A 330 37.40 -7.78 16.77
C PHE A 330 36.50 -8.96 17.17
N GLU A 331 35.73 -8.77 18.24
CA GLU A 331 34.80 -9.80 18.73
C GLU A 331 33.53 -9.87 17.86
N ARG A 332 33.05 -11.10 17.64
CA ARG A 332 31.80 -11.41 16.94
C ARG A 332 30.94 -12.31 17.79
N TYR A 333 29.70 -11.92 18.04
CA TYR A 333 28.72 -12.70 18.79
C TYR A 333 27.54 -13.09 17.89
N ASN A 334 27.20 -14.38 17.90
CA ASN A 334 25.98 -14.85 17.28
C ASN A 334 24.82 -14.68 18.27
N LEU A 335 23.70 -14.13 17.80
CA LEU A 335 22.50 -13.94 18.60
C LEU A 335 21.52 -15.10 18.37
N GLN A 336 21.06 -15.71 19.46
CA GLN A 336 19.98 -16.67 19.44
C GLN A 336 18.63 -15.95 19.34
N THR A 337 17.71 -16.54 18.57
CA THR A 337 16.33 -16.07 18.48
C THR A 337 15.50 -16.63 19.63
N LEU A 338 14.90 -15.76 20.45
CA LEU A 338 13.92 -16.12 21.47
C LEU A 338 12.53 -15.61 21.06
N LEU A 339 11.65 -16.52 20.66
CA LEU A 339 10.29 -16.17 20.25
C LEU A 339 9.45 -15.62 21.42
N ARG A 340 8.77 -14.50 21.19
CA ARG A 340 7.78 -13.95 22.11
C ARG A 340 6.52 -14.81 22.05
N LYS A 341 5.99 -15.23 23.19
CA LYS A 341 4.76 -16.04 23.27
C LYS A 341 3.53 -15.14 23.05
N ASN A 342 3.19 -14.86 21.81
CA ASN A 342 1.92 -14.22 21.44
C ASN A 342 1.34 -14.89 20.18
N PRO A 343 0.21 -15.61 20.27
CA PRO A 343 -0.38 -16.28 19.12
C PRO A 343 -0.89 -15.31 18.04
N SER A 344 -1.19 -14.06 18.41
CA SER A 344 -1.75 -13.05 17.49
C SER A 344 -0.70 -12.36 16.61
N LEU A 345 0.59 -12.45 16.97
CA LEU A 345 1.71 -11.81 16.27
C LEU A 345 2.85 -12.82 16.08
N PRO A 346 2.76 -13.68 15.07
CA PRO A 346 3.73 -14.76 14.89
C PRO A 346 5.12 -14.20 14.55
N PHE A 347 6.17 -14.96 14.88
CA PHE A 347 7.58 -14.60 14.65
C PHE A 347 8.11 -13.35 15.39
N GLU A 348 7.35 -12.70 16.27
CA GLU A 348 7.99 -11.70 17.14
C GLU A 348 9.06 -12.37 18.00
N SER A 349 10.25 -11.76 18.06
CA SER A 349 11.39 -12.35 18.76
C SER A 349 12.28 -11.31 19.39
N ASN A 350 12.97 -11.72 20.44
CA ASN A 350 14.11 -11.01 21.00
C ASN A 350 15.38 -11.75 20.62
N TYR A 351 16.48 -11.03 20.38
CA TYR A 351 17.77 -11.63 20.07
C TYR A 351 18.72 -11.48 21.25
N ILE A 352 19.31 -12.59 21.68
CA ILE A 352 20.17 -12.66 22.87
C ILE A 352 21.52 -13.26 22.47
N PRO A 353 22.67 -12.70 22.88
CA PRO A 353 23.98 -13.23 22.51
C PRO A 353 24.25 -14.59 23.16
N ILE A 354 24.80 -15.51 22.37
CA ILE A 354 25.28 -16.81 22.84
C ILE A 354 26.71 -16.62 23.36
N THR A 355 26.87 -16.37 24.66
CA THR A 355 28.18 -16.14 25.29
C THR A 355 28.16 -16.45 26.79
N GLU A 356 29.27 -16.96 27.31
CA GLU A 356 29.50 -17.19 28.74
C GLU A 356 29.88 -15.91 29.50
N LYS A 357 30.18 -14.81 28.77
CA LYS A 357 30.58 -13.52 29.37
C LYS A 357 29.43 -12.78 30.08
N LEU A 358 28.20 -13.26 29.98
CA LEU A 358 27.00 -12.66 30.56
C LEU A 358 26.43 -13.57 31.66
N SER A 359 26.20 -12.99 32.84
CA SER A 359 25.71 -13.71 34.03
C SER A 359 24.29 -14.28 33.87
N SER A 360 23.46 -13.66 33.02
CA SER A 360 22.10 -14.13 32.70
C SER A 360 21.66 -13.69 31.29
N PRO A 361 21.02 -14.55 30.49
CA PRO A 361 20.50 -14.20 29.18
C PRO A 361 19.25 -13.31 29.31
N SER A 362 19.39 -12.03 29.01
CA SER A 362 18.30 -11.04 29.00
C SER A 362 18.15 -10.39 27.61
N PRO A 363 16.91 -10.06 27.16
CA PRO A 363 16.68 -9.35 25.89
C PRO A 363 17.34 -7.96 25.80
N LYS A 364 17.54 -7.32 26.95
CA LYS A 364 18.37 -6.13 27.12
C LYS A 364 19.63 -6.57 27.83
N PHE A 365 20.79 -6.40 27.22
CA PHE A 365 22.05 -6.88 27.77
C PHE A 365 23.13 -5.79 27.74
N PRO A 366 24.03 -5.77 28.74
CA PRO A 366 25.09 -4.78 28.83
C PRO A 366 26.16 -5.04 27.76
N LEU A 367 26.66 -3.96 27.16
CA LEU A 367 27.69 -4.01 26.12
C LEU A 367 29.11 -4.15 26.70
N GLN A 368 29.37 -3.62 27.89
CA GLN A 368 30.71 -3.50 28.49
C GLN A 368 31.49 -4.83 28.54
N PRO A 369 30.89 -5.99 28.92
CA PRO A 369 31.58 -7.28 28.89
C PRO A 369 31.89 -7.81 27.48
N LEU A 370 31.21 -7.26 26.47
CA LEU A 370 31.24 -7.75 25.09
C LEU A 370 32.13 -6.91 24.17
N VAL A 371 32.43 -5.67 24.54
CA VAL A 371 33.26 -4.76 23.72
C VAL A 371 34.66 -5.34 23.53
N SER A 372 35.18 -5.28 22.31
CA SER A 372 36.55 -5.68 22.00
C SER A 372 37.57 -4.75 22.70
N ASN A 373 38.43 -5.31 23.55
CA ASN A 373 39.53 -4.56 24.17
C ASN A 373 40.63 -4.26 23.15
N PHE A 374 41.07 -3.00 23.06
CA PHE A 374 42.21 -2.61 22.23
C PHE A 374 43.48 -2.48 23.08
N SER A 375 44.56 -3.16 22.68
CA SER A 375 45.90 -2.96 23.25
C SER A 375 46.58 -1.77 22.57
N THR A 376 47.08 -0.83 23.38
CA THR A 376 47.88 0.34 23.00
C THR A 376 49.06 -0.03 22.09
N GLY A 377 48.93 0.21 20.78
CA GLY A 377 50.03 -0.04 19.83
C GLY A 377 49.89 0.50 18.40
N GLY A 378 48.78 1.14 18.01
CA GLY A 378 48.62 1.65 16.65
C GLY A 378 47.60 2.79 16.54
N ASN A 379 47.89 3.77 15.67
CA ASN A 379 47.23 5.08 15.51
C ASN A 379 45.74 5.08 15.07
N THR A 380 44.98 4.00 15.28
CA THR A 380 43.55 3.95 14.94
C THR A 380 42.72 3.78 16.21
N THR A 381 41.89 4.77 16.53
CA THR A 381 41.15 4.92 17.80
C THR A 381 39.86 4.10 17.90
N ASP A 382 39.56 3.25 16.93
CA ASP A 382 38.19 2.74 16.73
C ASP A 382 38.12 1.23 16.97
N SER A 383 37.34 0.82 17.98
CA SER A 383 37.07 -0.58 18.28
C SER A 383 35.73 -0.98 17.66
N TRP A 384 35.65 -2.21 17.13
CA TRP A 384 34.42 -2.76 16.54
C TRP A 384 33.95 -3.98 17.31
N THR A 385 32.64 -4.15 17.44
CA THR A 385 32.03 -5.37 17.97
C THR A 385 30.87 -5.75 17.06
N TYR A 386 30.83 -7.01 16.62
CA TYR A 386 29.86 -7.47 15.64
C TYR A 386 28.83 -8.41 16.26
N PHE A 387 27.57 -8.19 15.93
CA PHE A 387 26.46 -9.07 16.29
C PHE A 387 25.83 -9.65 15.02
N VAL A 388 25.69 -10.96 14.97
CA VAL A 388 25.12 -11.66 13.82
C VAL A 388 23.82 -12.32 14.24
N LEU A 389 22.76 -12.12 13.47
CA LEU A 389 21.47 -12.76 13.70
C LEU A 389 20.86 -13.24 12.40
N ASP A 390 20.03 -14.27 12.47
CA ASP A 390 19.29 -14.80 11.32
C ASP A 390 17.81 -14.46 11.44
N ILE A 391 17.27 -13.87 10.39
CA ILE A 391 15.85 -13.53 10.29
C ILE A 391 15.14 -14.61 9.48
N PRO A 392 14.13 -15.29 10.04
CA PRO A 392 13.37 -16.31 9.30
C PRO A 392 12.71 -15.74 8.04
N ASN A 393 12.68 -16.51 6.95
CA ASN A 393 12.03 -16.10 5.70
C ASN A 393 10.52 -15.82 5.85
N GLY A 394 9.85 -16.41 6.85
CA GLY A 394 8.45 -16.10 7.17
C GLY A 394 8.23 -14.77 7.90
N ALA A 395 9.31 -14.07 8.27
CA ALA A 395 9.29 -12.83 9.03
C ALA A 395 9.58 -11.57 8.19
N THR A 396 9.68 -11.68 6.87
CA THR A 396 10.13 -10.58 5.97
C THR A 396 9.21 -9.37 5.92
N GLY A 397 7.97 -9.50 6.40
CA GLY A 397 7.05 -8.38 6.61
C GLY A 397 7.04 -7.80 8.03
N GLY A 398 8.05 -8.14 8.85
CA GLY A 398 8.30 -7.57 10.18
C GLY A 398 9.43 -6.53 10.17
N ASN A 399 9.72 -5.95 11.33
CA ASN A 399 10.65 -4.84 11.48
C ASN A 399 11.68 -5.16 12.57
N VAL A 400 12.96 -4.86 12.31
CA VAL A 400 14.00 -4.99 13.33
C VAL A 400 14.06 -3.70 14.13
N HIS A 401 13.86 -3.81 15.43
CA HIS A 401 14.00 -2.73 16.40
C HIS A 401 15.33 -2.85 17.13
N ILE A 402 16.11 -1.78 17.11
CA ILE A 402 17.39 -1.67 17.81
C ILE A 402 17.31 -0.47 18.73
N ALA A 403 17.55 -0.73 20.02
CA ALA A 403 17.59 0.32 21.03
C ALA A 403 18.84 0.20 21.90
N LEU A 404 19.54 1.31 22.08
CA LEU A 404 20.62 1.47 23.05
C LEU A 404 20.21 2.47 24.11
N THR A 405 20.48 2.13 25.37
CA THR A 405 20.20 2.96 26.54
C THR A 405 21.44 3.00 27.41
N SER A 406 21.85 4.20 27.83
CA SER A 406 23.05 4.43 28.62
C SER A 406 22.81 5.49 29.68
N ASP A 407 23.45 5.36 30.84
CA ASP A 407 23.41 6.39 31.89
C ASP A 407 24.20 7.65 31.49
N THR A 408 25.18 7.47 30.60
CA THR A 408 26.06 8.52 30.08
C THR A 408 25.88 8.72 28.58
N LYS A 409 26.56 9.73 28.03
CA LYS A 409 26.51 10.01 26.60
C LYS A 409 26.96 8.79 25.78
N ILE A 410 26.11 8.32 24.87
CA ILE A 410 26.42 7.20 23.98
C ILE A 410 27.50 7.64 22.98
N SER A 411 28.62 6.92 22.96
CA SER A 411 29.76 7.15 22.06
C SER A 411 29.91 6.03 21.04
N TYR A 412 28.80 5.42 20.62
CA TYR A 412 28.77 4.31 19.68
C TYR A 412 28.07 4.69 18.37
N GLU A 413 28.64 4.24 17.27
CA GLU A 413 28.02 4.23 15.94
C GLU A 413 27.57 2.80 15.60
N LEU A 414 26.48 2.67 14.86
CA LEU A 414 25.87 1.39 14.49
C LEU A 414 25.78 1.28 12.99
N TYR A 415 26.22 0.15 12.47
CA TYR A 415 26.16 -0.17 11.05
C TYR A 415 25.51 -1.53 10.87
N ALA A 416 24.63 -1.67 9.90
CA ALA A 416 23.92 -2.90 9.58
C ALA A 416 24.17 -3.29 8.13
N ARG A 417 24.35 -4.57 7.89
CA ARG A 417 24.51 -5.12 6.54
C ARG A 417 23.90 -6.51 6.41
N PHE A 418 23.18 -6.73 5.32
CA PHE A 418 22.56 -7.99 4.95
C PHE A 418 23.58 -8.89 4.23
N GLY A 419 23.73 -10.12 4.73
CA GLY A 419 24.59 -11.15 4.17
C GLY A 419 26.09 -10.90 4.32
N GLY A 420 26.58 -9.77 4.81
CA GLY A 420 28.01 -9.50 4.95
C GLY A 420 28.33 -8.63 6.17
N LEU A 421 29.62 -8.43 6.47
CA LEU A 421 30.04 -7.56 7.57
C LEU A 421 29.93 -6.08 7.18
N PRO A 422 29.35 -5.23 8.04
CA PRO A 422 29.39 -3.80 7.83
C PRO A 422 30.80 -3.25 8.09
N SER A 423 31.16 -2.20 7.36
CA SER A 423 32.38 -1.41 7.55
C SER A 423 32.08 0.07 7.27
N LEU A 424 33.07 0.95 7.43
CA LEU A 424 32.90 2.38 7.10
C LEU A 424 32.61 2.63 5.62
N THR A 425 33.06 1.74 4.74
CA THR A 425 32.91 1.86 3.29
C THR A 425 31.77 1.02 2.74
N THR A 426 31.30 0.01 3.48
CA THR A 426 30.29 -0.94 3.02
C THR A 426 29.23 -1.19 4.10
N TRP A 427 28.04 -0.66 3.93
CA TRP A 427 26.90 -0.80 4.86
C TRP A 427 25.57 -0.68 4.10
N ASP A 428 24.49 -1.26 4.64
CA ASP A 428 23.13 -1.10 4.10
C ASP A 428 22.34 -0.02 4.85
N TYR A 429 22.46 -0.01 6.18
CA TYR A 429 21.93 1.05 7.05
C TYR A 429 22.96 1.42 8.09
N PHE A 430 22.96 2.67 8.53
CA PHE A 430 23.84 3.13 9.59
C PHE A 430 23.24 4.28 10.40
N TYR A 431 23.75 4.40 11.61
CA TYR A 431 23.54 5.50 12.51
C TYR A 431 24.91 5.88 13.10
N ALA A 432 25.41 7.08 12.80
CA ALA A 432 26.65 7.59 13.38
C ALA A 432 26.37 8.68 14.42
N ASN A 433 25.57 9.68 14.05
CA ASN A 433 25.16 10.76 14.93
C ASN A 433 23.75 11.23 14.55
N GLY A 434 23.11 12.07 15.37
CA GLY A 434 21.77 12.59 15.10
C GLY A 434 21.61 13.27 13.73
N THR A 435 22.69 13.83 13.18
CA THR A 435 22.72 14.46 11.84
C THR A 435 23.23 13.54 10.73
N SER A 436 23.93 12.45 11.06
CA SER A 436 24.56 11.52 10.11
C SER A 436 24.01 10.12 10.34
N SER A 437 22.94 9.79 9.62
CA SER A 437 22.26 8.51 9.71
C SER A 437 21.50 8.20 8.42
N SER A 438 20.98 6.99 8.31
CA SER A 438 20.15 6.54 7.18
C SER A 438 18.71 7.07 7.22
N THR A 439 18.43 8.17 7.93
CA THR A 439 17.08 8.77 8.05
C THR A 439 16.43 9.14 6.74
N GLY A 440 17.21 9.28 5.65
CA GLY A 440 16.71 9.46 4.28
C GLY A 440 16.25 8.19 3.55
N SER A 441 16.42 7.00 4.13
CA SER A 441 15.97 5.73 3.55
C SER A 441 14.53 5.42 3.91
N MET A 442 13.74 4.93 2.94
CA MET A 442 12.35 4.50 3.15
C MET A 442 12.18 3.31 4.11
N PHE A 443 13.26 2.62 4.47
CA PHE A 443 13.22 1.47 5.39
C PHE A 443 13.93 1.73 6.72
N PHE A 444 14.35 2.96 6.97
CA PHE A 444 15.03 3.30 8.21
C PHE A 444 14.28 4.43 8.90
N LYS A 445 13.83 4.19 10.14
CA LYS A 445 13.20 5.21 10.97
C LYS A 445 13.96 5.35 12.28
N LEU A 446 14.48 6.55 12.54
CA LEU A 446 14.94 6.96 13.86
C LEU A 446 13.73 7.50 14.66
N TYR A 447 13.51 6.97 15.86
CA TYR A 447 12.40 7.36 16.75
C TYR A 447 12.88 8.33 17.81
N ASP A 448 13.66 7.81 18.76
CA ASP A 448 14.17 8.57 19.88
C ASP A 448 15.67 8.70 19.77
N TYR A 449 16.12 9.95 19.84
CA TYR A 449 17.52 10.30 20.00
C TYR A 449 17.64 11.29 21.14
N SER A 450 18.30 10.85 22.20
CA SER A 450 18.89 11.71 23.22
C SER A 450 20.36 11.35 23.36
N GLU A 451 21.12 12.14 24.11
CA GLU A 451 22.51 11.77 24.42
C GLU A 451 22.61 10.39 25.11
N LYS A 452 21.52 9.90 25.72
CA LYS A 452 21.47 8.68 26.54
C LYS A 452 20.69 7.53 25.92
N MET A 453 19.93 7.77 24.86
CA MET A 453 19.05 6.76 24.25
C MET A 453 19.02 6.93 22.73
N ILE A 454 19.23 5.82 22.03
CA ILE A 454 19.12 5.74 20.58
C ILE A 454 18.14 4.61 20.27
N SER A 455 17.09 4.89 19.51
CA SER A 455 16.08 3.91 19.13
C SER A 455 15.72 4.06 17.66
N PHE A 456 15.96 3.03 16.86
CA PHE A 456 15.61 3.02 15.44
C PHE A 456 15.07 1.68 14.96
N TYR A 457 14.39 1.72 13.82
CA TYR A 457 13.82 0.55 13.16
C TYR A 457 14.37 0.41 11.75
N ILE A 458 14.62 -0.84 11.36
CA ILE A 458 14.76 -1.27 9.97
C ILE A 458 13.44 -1.94 9.58
N LEU A 459 12.70 -1.30 8.69
CA LEU A 459 11.34 -1.67 8.31
C LEU A 459 11.32 -2.74 7.21
N TYR A 460 10.36 -3.67 7.29
CA TYR A 460 10.16 -4.77 6.33
C TYR A 460 11.49 -5.43 5.95
N VAL A 461 12.13 -6.00 6.96
CA VAL A 461 13.49 -6.51 6.87
C VAL A 461 13.57 -7.74 5.97
N ARG A 462 14.69 -7.93 5.25
CA ARG A 462 14.93 -9.12 4.41
C ARG A 462 15.18 -10.35 5.27
N GLY A 463 14.74 -11.51 4.79
CA GLY A 463 14.99 -12.81 5.43
C GLY A 463 16.41 -13.28 5.12
N GLY A 464 17.07 -13.88 6.11
CA GLY A 464 18.47 -14.31 6.05
C GLY A 464 19.35 -13.69 7.12
N THR A 465 20.66 -13.81 6.93
CA THR A 465 21.67 -13.40 7.92
C THR A 465 21.94 -11.90 7.88
N TRP A 466 21.84 -11.25 9.02
CA TRP A 466 22.16 -9.84 9.24
C TRP A 466 23.35 -9.69 10.18
N SER A 467 24.23 -8.75 9.86
CA SER A 467 25.35 -8.37 10.71
C SER A 467 25.22 -6.91 11.15
N PHE A 468 25.34 -6.68 12.45
CA PHE A 468 25.34 -5.37 13.09
C PHE A 468 26.71 -5.09 13.68
N GLY A 469 27.41 -4.09 13.15
CA GLY A 469 28.69 -3.61 13.65
C GLY A 469 28.48 -2.41 14.56
N LEU A 470 28.90 -2.53 15.81
CA LEU A 470 28.99 -1.45 16.78
C LEU A 470 30.42 -0.91 16.77
N ARG A 471 30.60 0.37 16.42
CA ARG A 471 31.90 1.05 16.44
C ARG A 471 31.94 2.00 17.63
N GLN A 472 32.96 1.88 18.47
CA GLN A 472 33.20 2.82 19.55
C GLN A 472 34.05 3.99 19.04
N VAL A 473 33.58 5.22 19.27
CA VAL A 473 34.27 6.45 18.85
C VAL A 473 34.79 7.18 20.08
N GLY A 474 36.11 7.22 20.26
CA GLY A 474 36.79 7.95 21.35
C GLY A 474 37.37 7.06 22.46
N ARG A 475 38.24 7.65 23.30
CA ARG A 475 38.95 6.95 24.39
C ARG A 475 37.99 6.50 25.49
N ALA A 476 38.20 5.27 25.97
CA ALA A 476 37.51 4.58 27.07
C ALA A 476 37.53 5.35 28.41
N GLY A 477 36.74 6.43 28.50
CA GLY A 477 36.58 7.25 29.70
C GLY A 477 35.13 7.39 30.18
N SER A 478 34.14 6.87 29.45
CA SER A 478 32.75 6.83 29.94
C SER A 478 32.54 5.57 30.80
N THR A 479 32.44 5.77 32.11
CA THR A 479 32.11 4.74 33.11
C THR A 479 30.63 4.34 33.09
N GLY A 480 29.85 4.81 32.12
CA GLY A 480 28.42 4.53 32.05
C GLY A 480 28.16 3.15 31.48
N GLU A 481 27.27 2.41 32.13
CA GLU A 481 26.75 1.14 31.64
C GLU A 481 25.84 1.41 30.43
N THR A 482 25.99 0.63 29.36
CA THR A 482 25.19 0.80 28.14
C THR A 482 24.58 -0.53 27.78
N ASP A 483 23.26 -0.56 27.77
CA ASP A 483 22.48 -1.71 27.34
C ASP A 483 22.11 -1.60 25.87
N ILE A 484 22.11 -2.73 25.19
CA ILE A 484 21.55 -2.87 23.84
C ILE A 484 20.40 -3.87 23.87
N SER A 485 19.41 -3.64 23.01
CA SER A 485 18.37 -4.62 22.70
C SER A 485 18.13 -4.68 21.20
N LEU A 486 18.00 -5.92 20.71
CA LEU A 486 17.64 -6.22 19.33
C LEU A 486 16.39 -7.09 19.37
N SER A 487 15.36 -6.68 18.63
CA SER A 487 14.11 -7.43 18.55
C SER A 487 13.51 -7.36 17.16
N LEU A 488 12.71 -8.36 16.81
CA LEU A 488 11.89 -8.40 15.62
C LEU A 488 10.44 -8.17 16.04
N GLU A 489 9.85 -7.08 15.55
CA GLU A 489 8.53 -6.62 15.94
C GLU A 489 7.62 -6.47 14.71
N ARG A 490 6.32 -6.73 14.89
CA ARG A 490 5.37 -6.67 13.77
C ARG A 490 4.94 -5.25 13.43
N CYS A 491 4.59 -4.46 14.43
CA CYS A 491 4.20 -3.07 14.25
C CYS A 491 5.10 -2.17 15.09
N PRO A 492 5.84 -1.22 14.46
CA PRO A 492 6.70 -0.30 15.19
C PRO A 492 5.93 0.47 16.26
N GLN A 493 6.52 0.63 17.44
CA GLN A 493 5.94 1.36 18.58
C GLN A 493 4.48 0.96 18.92
N LYS A 494 4.06 -0.27 18.59
CA LYS A 494 2.66 -0.71 18.73
C LYS A 494 1.67 0.28 18.09
N CYS A 495 2.00 0.80 16.91
CA CYS A 495 1.21 1.79 16.18
C CYS A 495 1.03 3.12 16.93
N SER A 496 2.04 3.54 17.69
CA SER A 496 2.08 4.80 18.43
C SER A 496 0.85 5.06 19.32
N SER A 497 0.16 4.01 19.75
CA SER A 497 -1.15 4.07 20.44
C SER A 497 -2.30 4.74 19.67
N HIS A 498 -2.10 5.07 18.40
CA HIS A 498 -3.08 5.71 17.50
C HIS A 498 -3.64 4.74 16.46
N GLY A 499 -3.55 3.44 16.71
CA GLY A 499 -4.00 2.43 15.77
C GLY A 499 -3.94 1.01 16.33
N THR A 500 -4.31 0.05 15.49
CA THR A 500 -4.25 -1.37 15.80
C THR A 500 -3.29 -2.08 14.85
N CYS A 501 -2.47 -2.99 15.39
CA CYS A 501 -1.56 -3.78 14.58
C CYS A 501 -2.33 -4.90 13.88
N GLN A 502 -2.32 -4.91 12.55
CA GLN A 502 -2.93 -5.96 11.75
C GLN A 502 -1.85 -6.83 11.12
N SER A 503 -2.10 -8.14 11.07
CA SER A 503 -1.25 -9.09 10.37
C SER A 503 -2.08 -9.78 9.30
N VAL A 504 -1.63 -9.67 8.06
CA VAL A 504 -2.36 -10.10 6.87
C VAL A 504 -1.45 -10.99 6.02
N LEU A 505 -2.03 -12.06 5.48
CA LEU A 505 -1.38 -12.87 4.47
C LEU A 505 -1.53 -12.18 3.12
N ASP A 506 -0.46 -12.22 2.33
CA ASP A 506 -0.51 -11.77 0.96
C ASP A 506 -1.54 -12.58 0.14
N THR A 507 -1.79 -12.12 -1.07
CA THR A 507 -2.80 -12.70 -1.95
C THR A 507 -2.49 -14.13 -2.37
N SER A 508 -1.20 -14.49 -2.40
CA SER A 508 -0.76 -15.87 -2.64
C SER A 508 -0.92 -16.77 -1.40
N GLY A 509 -1.11 -16.19 -0.21
CA GLY A 509 -1.17 -16.90 1.06
C GLY A 509 0.19 -17.39 1.57
N LEU A 510 1.30 -16.96 0.95
CA LEU A 510 2.65 -17.46 1.19
C LEU A 510 3.55 -16.47 1.95
N ALA A 511 3.13 -15.22 2.09
CA ALA A 511 3.87 -14.20 2.82
C ALA A 511 2.99 -13.51 3.86
N LEU A 512 3.51 -13.44 5.08
CA LEU A 512 2.88 -12.71 6.17
C LEU A 512 3.54 -11.34 6.33
N TYR A 513 2.72 -10.29 6.30
CA TYR A 513 3.15 -8.94 6.63
C TYR A 513 2.26 -8.32 7.68
N SER A 514 2.78 -7.29 8.34
CA SER A 514 2.05 -6.53 9.34
C SER A 514 2.10 -5.04 9.05
N TYR A 515 1.03 -4.35 9.40
CA TYR A 515 0.93 -2.90 9.26
C TYR A 515 0.02 -2.34 10.34
N CYS A 516 0.13 -1.04 10.56
CA CYS A 516 -0.73 -0.33 11.48
C CYS A 516 -1.98 0.18 10.77
N ALA A 517 -3.16 -0.23 11.24
CA ALA A 517 -4.43 0.35 10.88
C ALA A 517 -4.72 1.51 11.84
N CYS A 518 -4.53 2.74 11.36
CA CYS A 518 -4.57 3.95 12.18
C CYS A 518 -6.00 4.42 12.45
N ASP A 519 -6.14 5.24 13.49
CA ASP A 519 -7.36 5.96 13.79
C ASP A 519 -7.69 7.02 12.71
N ARG A 520 -8.68 7.88 12.98
CA ARG A 520 -9.15 8.87 12.01
C ARG A 520 -8.26 10.10 11.89
N ASN A 521 -7.42 10.35 12.88
CA ASN A 521 -6.64 11.58 12.97
C ASN A 521 -5.19 11.34 12.54
N HIS A 522 -4.73 10.10 12.60
CA HIS A 522 -3.35 9.72 12.37
C HIS A 522 -3.18 8.83 11.13
N GLY A 523 -1.96 8.86 10.59
CA GLY A 523 -1.52 7.99 9.51
C GLY A 523 -0.01 7.76 9.55
N GLY A 524 0.51 7.14 8.49
CA GLY A 524 1.87 6.65 8.44
C GLY A 524 1.97 5.18 8.83
N PHE A 525 3.11 4.56 8.53
CA PHE A 525 3.34 3.12 8.75
C PHE A 525 3.22 2.70 10.23
N ASP A 526 3.36 3.65 11.16
CA ASP A 526 3.29 3.48 12.62
C ASP A 526 2.23 4.38 13.30
N CYS A 527 1.36 5.04 12.53
CA CYS A 527 0.35 5.99 13.03
C CYS A 527 0.91 7.18 13.82
N SER A 528 2.16 7.58 13.60
CA SER A 528 2.77 8.72 14.30
C SER A 528 2.43 10.08 13.68
N ILE A 529 1.93 10.12 12.44
CA ILE A 529 1.71 11.37 11.71
C ILE A 529 0.27 11.84 11.92
N GLU A 530 0.09 12.96 12.61
CA GLU A 530 -1.21 13.64 12.72
C GLU A 530 -1.59 14.24 11.35
N LEU A 531 -2.58 13.64 10.70
CA LEU A 531 -3.15 14.09 9.43
C LEU A 531 -4.30 15.09 9.63
N VAL A 532 -5.09 14.89 10.69
CA VAL A 532 -6.21 15.76 11.05
C VAL A 532 -6.03 16.21 12.48
N SER A 533 -5.81 17.52 12.66
CA SER A 533 -5.69 18.09 14.01
C SER A 533 -6.95 17.85 14.85
N HIS A 534 -6.80 17.72 16.17
CA HIS A 534 -7.96 17.60 17.09
C HIS A 534 -9.02 18.71 16.89
N ARG A 535 -8.60 19.96 16.66
CA ARG A 535 -9.52 21.07 16.34
C ARG A 535 -10.22 20.88 15.00
N GLY A 536 -9.51 20.32 14.01
CA GLY A 536 -10.07 19.95 12.71
C GLY A 536 -11.13 18.87 12.85
N HIS A 537 -10.84 17.81 13.59
CA HIS A 537 -11.76 16.70 13.87
C HIS A 537 -13.05 17.17 14.57
N ILE A 538 -12.94 18.07 15.56
CA ILE A 538 -14.12 18.68 16.20
C ILE A 538 -14.96 19.46 15.17
N ARG A 539 -14.33 20.25 14.30
CA ARG A 539 -15.06 20.98 13.25
C ARG A 539 -15.77 20.01 12.32
N GLN A 540 -15.07 19.00 11.80
CA GLN A 540 -15.65 17.97 10.93
C GLN A 540 -16.85 17.30 11.59
N SER A 541 -16.73 16.92 12.87
CA SER A 541 -17.82 16.36 13.67
C SER A 541 -19.02 17.29 13.77
N ILE A 542 -18.80 18.57 14.12
CA ILE A 542 -19.87 19.56 14.25
C ILE A 542 -20.58 19.75 12.90
N PHE A 543 -19.86 19.90 11.80
CA PHE A 543 -20.48 20.11 10.48
C PHE A 543 -21.36 18.91 10.08
N LEU A 544 -20.84 17.69 10.23
CA LEU A 544 -21.57 16.47 9.84
C LEU A 544 -22.77 16.16 10.75
N ILE A 545 -22.65 16.37 12.06
CA ILE A 545 -23.75 16.11 13.00
C ILE A 545 -24.77 17.25 12.97
N ALA A 546 -24.33 18.51 13.01
CA ALA A 546 -25.25 19.65 13.11
C ALA A 546 -26.01 19.92 11.81
N SER A 547 -25.45 19.58 10.64
CA SER A 547 -26.16 19.70 9.35
C SER A 547 -27.47 18.90 9.31
N ASN A 548 -27.55 17.80 10.05
CA ASN A 548 -28.77 16.98 10.18
C ASN A 548 -29.91 17.67 10.94
N ALA A 549 -29.63 18.73 11.70
CA ALA A 549 -30.67 19.56 12.31
C ALA A 549 -31.58 20.23 11.28
N ALA A 550 -31.15 20.33 10.01
CA ALA A 550 -32.00 20.80 8.91
C ALA A 550 -33.29 19.95 8.75
N ALA A 551 -33.28 18.68 9.17
CA ALA A 551 -34.46 17.81 9.18
C ALA A 551 -35.60 18.31 10.10
N ILE A 552 -35.29 19.17 11.07
CA ILE A 552 -36.29 19.78 11.97
C ILE A 552 -37.29 20.62 11.17
N LEU A 553 -36.86 21.30 10.10
CA LEU A 553 -37.72 22.17 9.29
C LEU A 553 -38.87 21.39 8.61
N PRO A 554 -38.62 20.35 7.78
CA PRO A 554 -39.69 19.56 7.19
C PRO A 554 -40.48 18.77 8.24
N ALA A 555 -39.85 18.30 9.33
CA ALA A 555 -40.55 17.62 10.41
C ALA A 555 -41.57 18.52 11.11
N TYR A 556 -41.17 19.74 11.49
CA TYR A 556 -42.04 20.73 12.13
C TYR A 556 -43.22 21.11 11.23
N TRP A 557 -42.96 21.35 9.95
CA TRP A 557 -44.03 21.68 9.00
C TRP A 557 -45.00 20.51 8.80
N SER A 558 -44.49 19.29 8.67
CA SER A 558 -45.32 18.08 8.55
C SER A 558 -46.23 17.91 9.77
N LEU A 559 -45.71 18.15 10.97
CA LEU A 559 -46.48 18.10 12.20
C LEU A 559 -47.59 19.18 12.22
N ARG A 560 -47.27 20.40 11.78
CA ARG A 560 -48.25 21.51 11.68
C ARG A 560 -49.40 21.17 10.73
N GLU A 561 -49.11 20.50 9.62
CA GLU A 561 -50.09 20.06 8.63
C GLU A 561 -50.74 18.70 8.98
N LYS A 562 -50.50 18.17 10.19
CA LYS A 562 -51.01 16.87 10.69
C LYS A 562 -50.62 15.66 9.83
N ALA A 563 -49.51 15.75 9.11
CA ALA A 563 -48.91 14.68 8.33
C ALA A 563 -47.98 13.83 9.21
N PHE A 564 -48.59 12.97 10.05
CA PHE A 564 -47.85 12.23 11.09
C PHE A 564 -46.81 11.25 10.55
N ALA A 565 -47.06 10.61 9.40
CA ALA A 565 -46.12 9.67 8.81
C ALA A 565 -44.84 10.36 8.35
N GLU A 566 -44.99 11.50 7.66
CA GLU A 566 -43.92 12.36 7.19
C GLU A 566 -43.14 12.97 8.37
N TRP A 567 -43.85 13.42 9.42
CA TRP A 567 -43.22 13.95 10.64
C TRP A 567 -42.29 12.92 11.30
N VAL A 568 -42.79 11.70 11.52
CA VAL A 568 -41.99 10.59 12.08
C VAL A 568 -40.81 10.29 11.16
N LEU A 569 -41.05 10.18 9.84
CA LEU A 569 -39.98 9.92 8.87
C LEU A 569 -38.86 10.96 8.92
N PHE A 570 -39.16 12.26 8.84
CA PHE A 570 -38.13 13.30 8.87
C PHE A 570 -37.40 13.37 10.21
N THR A 571 -38.12 13.17 11.33
CA THR A 571 -37.50 13.17 12.66
C THR A 571 -36.59 11.96 12.83
N SER A 572 -37.05 10.76 12.48
CA SER A 572 -36.25 9.54 12.53
C SER A 572 -35.06 9.59 11.57
N SER A 573 -35.22 10.16 10.37
CA SER A 573 -34.15 10.36 9.39
C SER A 573 -33.06 11.26 9.96
N GLY A 574 -33.41 12.45 10.46
CA GLY A 574 -32.44 13.40 11.03
C GLY A 574 -31.70 12.84 12.26
N ILE A 575 -32.42 12.16 13.16
CA ILE A 575 -31.81 11.55 14.36
C ILE A 575 -30.89 10.40 13.98
N SER A 576 -31.35 9.47 13.13
CA SER A 576 -30.56 8.30 12.74
C SER A 576 -29.31 8.72 11.96
N SER A 577 -29.43 9.74 11.10
CA SER A 577 -28.30 10.31 10.39
C SER A 577 -27.31 10.99 11.33
N ALA A 578 -27.78 11.80 12.29
CA ALA A 578 -26.90 12.43 13.28
C ALA A 578 -26.14 11.40 14.14
N LEU A 579 -26.81 10.32 14.55
CA LEU A 579 -26.20 9.20 15.28
C LEU A 579 -25.23 8.39 14.41
N TYR A 580 -25.55 8.23 13.13
CA TYR A 580 -24.64 7.64 12.16
C TYR A 580 -23.37 8.49 12.04
N HIS A 581 -23.47 9.80 11.78
CA HIS A 581 -22.32 10.68 11.63
C HIS A 581 -21.54 10.88 12.94
N SER A 582 -22.17 10.78 14.11
CA SER A 582 -21.42 10.75 15.38
C SER A 582 -20.55 9.51 15.51
N CYS A 583 -21.09 8.35 15.13
CA CYS A 583 -20.35 7.10 15.09
C CYS A 583 -19.28 7.11 13.99
N ASP A 584 -19.62 7.71 12.86
CA ASP A 584 -18.81 7.75 11.65
C ASP A 584 -17.75 8.87 11.65
N VAL A 585 -17.71 9.74 12.65
CA VAL A 585 -16.51 10.55 12.93
C VAL A 585 -15.70 9.96 14.10
N GLY A 586 -16.21 8.90 14.74
CA GLY A 586 -15.49 8.12 15.77
C GLY A 586 -15.65 8.71 17.17
N THR A 587 -16.67 9.55 17.36
CA THR A 587 -16.95 10.17 18.66
C THR A 587 -17.72 9.22 19.58
N TRP A 588 -18.81 8.62 19.08
CA TRP A 588 -19.64 7.69 19.84
C TRP A 588 -20.63 6.93 18.95
N CYS A 589 -20.79 5.62 19.20
CA CYS A 589 -21.69 4.73 18.47
C CYS A 589 -22.72 4.11 19.42
N VAL A 590 -24.01 4.38 19.22
CA VAL A 590 -25.10 3.77 20.03
C VAL A 590 -25.47 2.37 19.56
N LEU A 591 -25.29 2.10 18.26
CA LEU A 591 -25.54 0.83 17.59
C LEU A 591 -24.34 0.50 16.70
N SER A 592 -24.31 -0.73 16.15
CA SER A 592 -23.27 -1.11 15.20
C SER A 592 -23.28 -0.19 13.96
N PHE A 593 -22.10 0.11 13.44
CA PHE A 593 -21.91 1.00 12.29
C PHE A 593 -22.80 0.62 11.09
N ARG A 594 -22.86 -0.68 10.77
CA ARG A 594 -23.68 -1.19 9.64
C ARG A 594 -25.17 -0.88 9.81
N VAL A 595 -25.69 -0.99 11.03
CA VAL A 595 -27.10 -0.69 11.31
C VAL A 595 -27.38 0.80 11.21
N LEU A 596 -26.50 1.65 11.76
CA LEU A 596 -26.64 3.11 11.67
C LEU A 596 -26.55 3.59 10.21
N GLN A 597 -25.61 3.03 9.44
CA GLN A 597 -25.49 3.30 8.01
C GLN A 597 -26.76 2.92 7.26
N PHE A 598 -27.28 1.71 7.48
CA PHE A 598 -28.53 1.27 6.87
C PHE A 598 -29.68 2.23 7.18
N LEU A 599 -29.84 2.63 8.44
CA LEU A 599 -30.91 3.54 8.86
C LEU A 599 -30.77 4.94 8.23
N ASP A 600 -29.55 5.48 8.15
CA ASP A 600 -29.29 6.79 7.52
C ASP A 600 -29.73 6.79 6.04
N PHE A 601 -29.25 5.81 5.26
CA PHE A 601 -29.59 5.73 3.84
C PHE A 601 -31.06 5.38 3.59
N TRP A 602 -31.61 4.40 4.31
CA TRP A 602 -33.01 3.97 4.10
C TRP A 602 -34.01 5.08 4.45
N LEU A 603 -33.85 5.71 5.61
CA LEU A 603 -34.77 6.78 6.05
C LEU A 603 -34.61 8.03 5.17
N SER A 604 -33.39 8.34 4.72
CA SER A 604 -33.16 9.43 3.75
C SER A 604 -33.85 9.16 2.41
N PHE A 605 -33.78 7.92 1.89
CA PHE A 605 -34.51 7.55 0.67
C PHE A 605 -36.02 7.66 0.87
N MET A 606 -36.54 7.20 2.01
CA MET A 606 -37.94 7.34 2.34
C MET A 606 -38.37 8.81 2.49
N ALA A 607 -37.55 9.67 3.08
CA ALA A 607 -37.83 11.09 3.21
C ALA A 607 -37.98 11.79 1.85
N VAL A 608 -37.10 11.48 0.89
CA VAL A 608 -37.18 12.01 -0.48
C VAL A 608 -38.46 11.54 -1.18
N VAL A 609 -38.74 10.24 -1.19
CA VAL A 609 -39.92 9.73 -1.91
C VAL A 609 -41.22 10.13 -1.21
N SER A 610 -41.25 10.17 0.11
CA SER A 610 -42.41 10.61 0.89
C SER A 610 -42.73 12.09 0.64
N THR A 611 -41.73 12.93 0.39
CA THR A 611 -41.95 14.34 -0.02
C THR A 611 -42.78 14.40 -1.31
N PHE A 612 -42.45 13.57 -2.29
CA PHE A 612 -43.19 13.49 -3.55
C PHE A 612 -44.59 12.91 -3.38
N VAL A 613 -44.74 11.86 -2.57
CA VAL A 613 -46.06 11.27 -2.28
C VAL A 613 -46.95 12.28 -1.52
N TYR A 614 -46.40 13.10 -0.63
CA TYR A 614 -47.14 14.15 0.08
C TYR A 614 -47.70 15.24 -0.86
N LEU A 615 -46.96 15.58 -1.91
CA LEU A 615 -47.38 16.53 -2.94
C LEU A 615 -48.46 15.96 -3.86
N SER A 616 -48.53 14.63 -3.96
CA SER A 616 -49.53 13.93 -4.77
C SER A 616 -50.96 14.09 -4.21
N THR A 617 -51.95 13.96 -5.09
CA THR A 617 -53.38 14.16 -4.81
C THR A 617 -54.12 12.86 -4.48
N ILE A 618 -53.37 11.79 -4.22
CA ILE A 618 -53.93 10.45 -4.08
C ILE A 618 -54.62 10.32 -2.71
N SER A 619 -55.63 9.45 -2.62
CA SER A 619 -56.31 9.16 -1.36
C SER A 619 -55.33 8.70 -0.26
N GLU A 620 -55.65 8.98 1.00
CA GLU A 620 -54.81 8.58 2.15
C GLU A 620 -54.59 7.06 2.22
N VAL A 621 -55.56 6.25 1.78
CA VAL A 621 -55.44 4.79 1.71
C VAL A 621 -54.38 4.37 0.68
N SER A 622 -54.41 4.99 -0.50
CA SER A 622 -53.41 4.74 -1.54
C SER A 622 -52.03 5.25 -1.14
N LYS A 623 -51.92 6.40 -0.45
CA LYS A 623 -50.65 6.91 0.07
C LYS A 623 -50.00 5.92 1.03
N ARG A 624 -50.77 5.35 1.97
CA ARG A 624 -50.27 4.30 2.87
C ARG A 624 -49.73 3.10 2.11
N THR A 625 -50.47 2.63 1.10
CA THR A 625 -50.07 1.50 0.26
C THR A 625 -48.77 1.81 -0.50
N ILE A 626 -48.67 2.99 -1.10
CA ILE A 626 -47.49 3.46 -1.82
C ILE A 626 -46.29 3.59 -0.87
N HIS A 627 -46.47 4.18 0.32
CA HIS A 627 -45.41 4.27 1.33
C HIS A 627 -44.89 2.89 1.76
N THR A 628 -45.77 1.90 1.97
CA THR A 628 -45.34 0.55 2.35
C THR A 628 -44.54 -0.14 1.24
N VAL A 629 -45.01 -0.07 -0.01
CA VAL A 629 -44.29 -0.64 -1.17
C VAL A 629 -42.91 0.01 -1.33
N LEU A 630 -42.88 1.35 -1.27
CA LEU A 630 -41.64 2.09 -1.39
C LEU A 630 -40.69 1.82 -0.23
N ALA A 631 -41.19 1.64 1.00
CA ALA A 631 -40.36 1.30 2.16
C ALA A 631 -39.62 -0.03 1.98
N ILE A 632 -40.28 -1.04 1.41
CA ILE A 632 -39.67 -2.34 1.11
C ILE A 632 -38.61 -2.18 0.01
N VAL A 633 -38.95 -1.49 -1.08
CA VAL A 633 -38.02 -1.28 -2.21
C VAL A 633 -36.79 -0.46 -1.79
N THR A 634 -36.98 0.64 -1.06
CA THR A 634 -35.88 1.49 -0.61
C THR A 634 -35.03 0.79 0.45
N ALA A 635 -35.60 -0.07 1.30
CA ALA A 635 -34.82 -0.88 2.24
C ALA A 635 -33.91 -1.87 1.50
N LEU A 636 -34.43 -2.54 0.46
CA LEU A 636 -33.62 -3.44 -0.38
C LEU A 636 -32.51 -2.67 -1.14
N LEU A 637 -32.80 -1.45 -1.61
CA LEU A 637 -31.80 -0.58 -2.24
C LEU A 637 -30.73 -0.10 -1.24
N ALA A 638 -31.11 0.17 0.01
CA ALA A 638 -30.17 0.56 1.06
C ALA A 638 -29.25 -0.60 1.47
N GLU A 639 -29.74 -1.84 1.47
CA GLU A 639 -28.92 -3.03 1.79
C GLU A 639 -27.98 -3.44 0.63
N THR A 640 -28.41 -3.26 -0.63
CA THR A 640 -27.66 -3.71 -1.84
C THR A 640 -26.61 -2.71 -2.34
N GLY A 641 -25.87 -2.10 -1.42
CA GLY A 641 -24.80 -1.14 -1.71
C GLY A 641 -25.29 0.31 -1.59
N PRO A 642 -25.44 0.84 -0.37
CA PRO A 642 -26.11 2.11 -0.10
C PRO A 642 -25.46 3.32 -0.79
N THR A 643 -24.14 3.27 -0.99
CA THR A 643 -23.32 4.35 -1.59
C THR A 643 -23.26 4.32 -3.12
N ARG A 644 -23.91 3.35 -3.78
CA ARG A 644 -23.93 3.30 -5.25
C ARG A 644 -24.76 4.44 -5.80
N SER A 645 -24.15 5.31 -6.61
CA SER A 645 -24.81 6.44 -7.28
C SER A 645 -26.06 6.03 -8.09
N LYS A 646 -26.07 4.80 -8.64
CA LYS A 646 -27.23 4.22 -9.33
C LYS A 646 -28.47 4.11 -8.43
N ASN A 647 -28.30 3.80 -7.14
CA ASN A 647 -29.41 3.62 -6.20
C ASN A 647 -30.14 4.94 -5.93
N ILE A 648 -29.41 6.05 -5.84
CA ILE A 648 -30.00 7.40 -5.73
C ILE A 648 -30.79 7.75 -7.00
N GLY A 649 -30.24 7.43 -8.18
CA GLY A 649 -30.95 7.59 -9.45
C GLY A 649 -32.29 6.82 -9.48
N TYR A 650 -32.31 5.59 -8.97
CA TYR A 650 -33.54 4.81 -8.83
C TYR A 650 -34.53 5.46 -7.86
N VAL A 651 -34.08 5.95 -6.70
CA VAL A 651 -34.94 6.61 -5.70
C VAL A 651 -35.57 7.89 -6.26
N MET A 652 -34.79 8.72 -6.94
CA MET A 652 -35.29 9.92 -7.63
C MET A 652 -36.28 9.57 -8.74
N GLY A 653 -35.99 8.52 -9.53
CA GLY A 653 -36.89 8.00 -10.55
C GLY A 653 -38.20 7.49 -9.96
N LEU A 654 -38.16 6.74 -8.86
CA LEU A 654 -39.35 6.26 -8.14
C LEU A 654 -40.19 7.43 -7.60
N GLY A 655 -39.56 8.48 -7.07
CA GLY A 655 -40.24 9.70 -6.65
C GLY A 655 -40.96 10.42 -7.79
N ALA A 656 -40.28 10.60 -8.93
CA ALA A 656 -40.86 11.21 -10.13
C ALA A 656 -42.01 10.37 -10.72
N VAL A 657 -41.85 9.05 -10.80
CA VAL A 657 -42.91 8.13 -11.21
C VAL A 657 -44.10 8.21 -10.24
N GLY A 658 -43.86 8.29 -8.94
CA GLY A 658 -44.91 8.48 -7.93
C GLY A 658 -45.71 9.77 -8.15
N LEU A 659 -45.06 10.89 -8.47
CA LEU A 659 -45.73 12.13 -8.85
C LEU A 659 -46.55 11.98 -10.14
N LEU A 660 -45.96 11.37 -11.18
CA LEU A 660 -46.62 11.16 -12.46
C LEU A 660 -47.85 10.27 -12.32
N VAL A 661 -47.75 9.17 -11.56
CA VAL A 661 -48.88 8.29 -11.23
C VAL A 661 -49.94 9.05 -10.44
N GLY A 662 -49.55 9.87 -9.48
CA GLY A 662 -50.48 10.74 -8.74
C GLY A 662 -51.24 11.71 -9.65
N TRP A 663 -50.55 12.31 -10.62
CA TRP A 663 -51.17 13.17 -11.63
C TRP A 663 -52.10 12.39 -12.56
N LEU A 664 -51.71 11.18 -13.00
CA LEU A 664 -52.52 10.32 -13.87
C LEU A 664 -53.78 9.79 -13.16
N ILE A 665 -53.70 9.49 -11.85
CA ILE A 665 -54.87 9.09 -11.06
C ILE A 665 -55.85 10.26 -10.92
N GLU A 666 -55.36 11.48 -10.64
CA GLU A 666 -56.21 12.67 -10.60
C GLU A 666 -56.84 12.97 -11.98
N PHE A 667 -56.05 12.83 -13.05
CA PHE A 667 -56.50 12.96 -14.42
C PHE A 667 -57.64 11.99 -14.75
N SER A 668 -57.49 10.72 -14.36
CA SER A 668 -58.48 9.68 -14.63
C SER A 668 -59.77 9.86 -13.83
N THR A 669 -59.68 10.28 -12.56
CA THR A 669 -60.84 10.49 -11.67
C THR A 669 -61.66 11.72 -12.09
N ARG A 670 -60.99 12.80 -12.51
CA ARG A 670 -61.65 14.02 -13.02
C ARG A 670 -62.23 13.85 -14.43
N ASN A 671 -61.55 13.09 -15.29
CA ASN A 671 -62.14 12.69 -16.58
C ASN A 671 -63.34 11.76 -16.39
N ARG A 672 -63.39 10.91 -15.37
CA ARG A 672 -64.58 10.07 -15.07
C ARG A 672 -65.80 10.90 -14.65
N GLN A 673 -65.58 12.03 -13.95
CA GLN A 673 -66.63 13.01 -13.62
C GLN A 673 -67.06 13.84 -14.84
N LEU A 674 -66.13 14.19 -15.75
CA LEU A 674 -66.45 14.89 -17.01
C LEU A 674 -67.12 14.00 -18.07
N PHE A 675 -66.79 12.70 -18.14
CA PHE A 675 -67.38 11.73 -19.08
C PHE A 675 -68.70 11.10 -18.60
N SER A 676 -69.19 11.44 -17.39
CA SER A 676 -70.51 10.99 -16.93
C SER A 676 -71.68 11.84 -17.46
N ILE A 677 -71.42 12.86 -18.28
CA ILE A 677 -72.46 13.64 -18.95
C ILE A 677 -72.24 13.59 -20.47
N SER A 678 -73.28 13.15 -21.18
CA SER A 678 -73.46 12.96 -22.63
C SER A 678 -72.89 11.67 -23.24
N ARG A 679 -73.81 10.74 -23.51
CA ARG A 679 -73.62 9.52 -24.30
C ARG A 679 -74.00 9.80 -25.77
N GLU A 680 -73.49 10.88 -26.35
CA GLU A 680 -73.63 11.19 -27.78
C GLU A 680 -72.25 11.54 -28.37
N PHE A 681 -71.68 10.58 -29.11
CA PHE A 681 -70.45 10.76 -29.87
C PHE A 681 -70.76 11.58 -31.14
N HIS A 682 -70.59 12.90 -31.10
CA HIS A 682 -70.56 13.73 -32.31
C HIS A 682 -69.11 13.87 -32.80
N MET A 683 -68.83 13.36 -34.01
CA MET A 683 -67.49 13.34 -34.62
C MET A 683 -67.16 14.67 -35.30
N ASN A 684 -66.64 15.66 -34.55
CA ASN A 684 -66.01 16.86 -35.12
C ASN A 684 -64.57 17.02 -34.62
N LEU A 685 -63.61 17.02 -35.56
CA LEU A 685 -62.17 17.12 -35.29
C LEU A 685 -61.77 18.51 -34.73
N LEU A 686 -62.52 19.56 -35.10
CA LEU A 686 -62.28 20.95 -34.68
C LEU A 686 -62.73 21.20 -33.23
N ASP A 687 -63.91 20.71 -32.85
CA ASP A 687 -64.44 20.76 -31.47
C ASP A 687 -63.56 19.97 -30.50
N ARG A 688 -62.98 18.86 -30.95
CA ARG A 688 -62.05 18.05 -30.15
C ARG A 688 -60.77 18.83 -29.82
N TRP A 689 -60.29 19.66 -30.75
CA TRP A 689 -59.10 20.50 -30.56
C TRP A 689 -59.36 21.68 -29.61
N GLU A 690 -60.49 22.36 -29.76
CA GLU A 690 -60.88 23.45 -28.85
C GLU A 690 -61.20 22.96 -27.43
N SER A 691 -61.85 21.80 -27.31
CA SER A 691 -62.08 21.12 -26.04
C SER A 691 -60.75 20.70 -25.39
N THR A 692 -59.81 20.13 -26.14
CA THR A 692 -58.46 19.82 -25.61
C THR A 692 -57.70 21.07 -25.18
N LYS A 693 -57.81 22.20 -25.90
CA LYS A 693 -57.14 23.46 -25.53
C LYS A 693 -57.75 24.09 -24.28
N GLY A 694 -59.08 24.06 -24.15
CA GLY A 694 -59.82 24.50 -22.95
C GLY A 694 -59.51 23.62 -21.73
N TRP A 695 -59.41 22.31 -21.94
CA TRP A 695 -59.05 21.33 -20.92
C TRP A 695 -57.59 21.46 -20.45
N VAL A 696 -56.62 21.62 -21.37
CA VAL A 696 -55.22 21.92 -21.01
C VAL A 696 -55.14 23.23 -20.23
N ARG A 697 -55.87 24.27 -20.66
CA ARG A 697 -55.91 25.56 -19.96
C ARG A 697 -56.52 25.44 -18.55
N ASN A 698 -57.53 24.60 -18.35
CA ASN A 698 -58.11 24.32 -17.02
C ASN A 698 -57.19 23.48 -16.13
N ILE A 699 -56.47 22.52 -16.69
CA ILE A 699 -55.43 21.77 -15.97
C ILE A 699 -54.32 22.72 -15.52
N ILE A 700 -53.81 23.56 -16.43
CA ILE A 700 -52.80 24.57 -16.11
C ILE A 700 -53.30 25.52 -15.02
N LYS A 701 -54.54 26.02 -15.13
CA LYS A 701 -55.13 26.92 -14.12
C LYS A 701 -55.29 26.24 -12.75
N THR A 702 -55.57 24.94 -12.73
CA THR A 702 -55.71 24.15 -11.49
C THR A 702 -54.36 23.89 -10.84
N ILE A 703 -53.35 23.50 -11.62
CA ILE A 703 -51.97 23.31 -11.15
C ILE A 703 -51.40 24.64 -10.64
N VAL A 704 -51.65 25.73 -11.37
CA VAL A 704 -51.15 27.05 -11.00
C VAL A 704 -51.73 27.56 -9.68
N LYS A 705 -53.00 27.28 -9.40
CA LYS A 705 -53.66 27.65 -8.13
C LYS A 705 -53.30 26.74 -6.96
N ARG A 706 -52.87 25.51 -7.22
CA ARG A 706 -52.59 24.49 -6.20
C ARG A 706 -51.25 24.69 -5.52
N PHE A 707 -50.28 25.26 -6.21
CA PHE A 707 -48.94 25.41 -5.70
C PHE A 707 -48.48 26.86 -5.66
N ARG A 708 -47.77 27.20 -4.60
CA ARG A 708 -47.01 28.43 -4.50
C ARG A 708 -45.70 28.25 -5.27
N TRP A 709 -45.69 28.67 -6.53
CA TRP A 709 -44.57 28.42 -7.46
C TRP A 709 -43.20 28.91 -6.98
N GLY A 710 -43.14 29.99 -6.19
CA GLY A 710 -41.89 30.46 -5.60
C GLY A 710 -41.23 29.39 -4.71
N PHE A 711 -42.02 28.67 -3.92
CA PHE A 711 -41.52 27.57 -3.08
C PHE A 711 -41.15 26.33 -3.89
N ILE A 712 -41.88 26.02 -4.98
CA ILE A 712 -41.50 24.94 -5.89
C ILE A 712 -40.14 25.23 -6.56
N LEU A 713 -39.98 26.43 -7.10
CA LEU A 713 -38.74 26.84 -7.76
C LEU A 713 -37.56 26.79 -6.78
N ALA A 714 -37.73 27.35 -5.59
CA ALA A 714 -36.73 27.30 -4.54
C ALA A 714 -36.41 25.86 -4.11
N GLY A 715 -37.42 24.99 -4.03
CA GLY A 715 -37.26 23.56 -3.72
C GLY A 715 -36.41 22.83 -4.75
N PHE A 716 -36.62 23.09 -6.05
CA PHE A 716 -35.79 22.53 -7.12
C PHE A 716 -34.36 23.09 -7.13
N ILE A 717 -34.16 24.39 -6.82
CA ILE A 717 -32.82 24.98 -6.67
C ILE A 717 -32.05 24.28 -5.53
N ALA A 718 -32.70 24.10 -4.37
CA ALA A 718 -32.09 23.39 -3.25
C ALA A 718 -31.80 21.91 -3.59
N LEU A 719 -32.69 21.24 -4.34
CA LEU A 719 -32.46 19.87 -4.82
C LEU A 719 -31.26 19.78 -5.77
N ALA A 720 -31.12 20.75 -6.68
CA ALA A 720 -29.96 20.84 -7.58
C ALA A 720 -28.66 21.06 -6.79
N MET A 721 -28.68 21.90 -5.76
CA MET A 721 -27.53 22.08 -4.84
C MET A 721 -27.17 20.80 -4.09
N ALA A 722 -28.16 20.01 -3.67
CA ALA A 722 -27.90 18.69 -3.10
C ALA A 722 -27.21 17.77 -4.12
N ALA A 723 -27.71 17.71 -5.37
CA ALA A 723 -27.09 16.91 -6.42
C ALA A 723 -25.65 17.35 -6.75
N ILE A 724 -25.38 18.66 -6.82
CA ILE A 724 -24.03 19.19 -7.04
C ILE A 724 -23.11 18.82 -5.87
N SER A 725 -23.58 18.99 -4.63
CA SER A 725 -22.81 18.65 -3.43
C SER A 725 -22.40 17.18 -3.43
N TRP A 726 -23.29 16.28 -3.85
CA TRP A 726 -22.98 14.86 -3.99
C TRP A 726 -21.91 14.57 -5.05
N ILE A 727 -21.95 15.27 -6.20
CA ILE A 727 -20.98 15.08 -7.29
C ILE A 727 -19.60 15.60 -6.91
N MET A 728 -19.53 16.65 -6.10
CA MET A 728 -18.28 17.28 -5.66
C MET A 728 -17.63 16.61 -4.43
N GLU A 729 -18.32 15.65 -3.81
CA GLU A 729 -17.84 14.92 -2.64
C GLU A 729 -16.60 14.07 -2.97
N SER A 730 -15.46 14.39 -2.35
CA SER A 730 -14.25 13.56 -2.37
C SER A 730 -13.92 13.08 -0.95
N THR A 731 -12.97 12.16 -0.79
CA THR A 731 -12.55 11.66 0.52
C THR A 731 -12.07 12.79 1.46
N GLU A 732 -11.41 13.81 0.92
CA GLU A 732 -10.89 14.95 1.70
C GLU A 732 -11.95 16.01 1.97
N SER A 733 -12.85 16.25 1.01
CA SER A 733 -13.88 17.28 1.07
C SER A 733 -15.23 16.77 1.61
N TYR A 734 -15.31 15.48 1.94
CA TYR A 734 -16.50 14.77 2.39
C TYR A 734 -17.28 15.53 3.46
N TRP A 735 -16.61 15.92 4.54
CA TRP A 735 -17.25 16.58 5.67
C TRP A 735 -17.93 17.92 5.33
N ILE A 736 -17.47 18.60 4.27
CA ILE A 736 -18.08 19.85 3.79
C ILE A 736 -19.27 19.54 2.89
N TRP A 737 -19.02 18.82 1.80
CA TRP A 737 -20.02 18.59 0.76
C TRP A 737 -21.15 17.70 1.21
N HIS A 738 -20.86 16.69 2.04
CA HIS A 738 -21.88 15.83 2.61
C HIS A 738 -22.78 16.60 3.61
N SER A 739 -22.19 17.50 4.41
CA SER A 739 -22.98 18.39 5.28
C SER A 739 -23.87 19.33 4.47
N LEU A 740 -23.36 19.89 3.37
CA LEU A 740 -24.15 20.73 2.44
C LEU A 740 -25.25 19.93 1.75
N TRP A 741 -25.00 18.64 1.45
CA TRP A 741 -26.01 17.74 0.91
C TRP A 741 -27.19 17.59 1.87
N HIS A 742 -26.94 17.30 3.17
CA HIS A 742 -27.98 17.19 4.20
C HIS A 742 -28.80 18.47 4.32
N ILE A 743 -28.13 19.62 4.45
CA ILE A 743 -28.81 20.93 4.55
C ILE A 743 -29.69 21.16 3.32
N SER A 744 -29.15 20.90 2.11
CA SER A 744 -29.83 21.16 0.85
C SER A 744 -31.03 20.23 0.63
N ILE A 745 -30.91 18.93 0.94
CA ILE A 745 -31.98 17.96 0.71
C ILE A 745 -33.15 18.12 1.68
N TYR A 746 -32.88 18.38 2.96
CA TYR A 746 -33.93 18.66 3.94
C TYR A 746 -34.59 20.03 3.69
N THR A 747 -33.81 21.05 3.29
CA THR A 747 -34.37 22.35 2.90
C THR A 747 -35.24 22.24 1.65
N SER A 748 -34.81 21.46 0.65
CA SER A 748 -35.62 21.17 -0.53
C SER A 748 -36.95 20.54 -0.15
N SER A 749 -36.92 19.52 0.72
CA SER A 749 -38.13 18.86 1.23
C SER A 749 -39.05 19.84 1.94
N PHE A 750 -38.52 20.69 2.82
CA PHE A 750 -39.29 21.73 3.52
C PHE A 750 -39.98 22.71 2.55
N LEU A 751 -39.24 23.21 1.55
CA LEU A 751 -39.78 24.14 0.56
C LEU A 751 -40.88 23.48 -0.29
N PHE A 752 -40.69 22.21 -0.67
CA PHE A 752 -41.74 21.44 -1.33
C PHE A 752 -42.99 21.30 -0.45
N LEU A 753 -42.86 20.93 0.82
CA LEU A 753 -44.00 20.84 1.72
C LEU A 753 -44.74 22.19 1.88
N CYS A 754 -44.01 23.31 1.93
CA CYS A 754 -44.57 24.66 1.99
C CYS A 754 -45.26 25.11 0.69
N SER A 755 -44.96 24.45 -0.43
CA SER A 755 -45.51 24.82 -1.73
C SER A 755 -46.99 24.47 -1.88
N LYS A 756 -47.50 23.51 -1.12
CA LYS A 756 -48.89 23.05 -1.18
C LYS A 756 -49.83 24.14 -0.67
N ALA A 757 -50.69 24.67 -1.54
CA ALA A 757 -51.68 25.66 -1.14
C ALA A 757 -52.85 24.96 -0.42
N ILE A 758 -53.30 25.55 0.69
CA ILE A 758 -54.55 25.15 1.37
C ILE A 758 -55.69 25.54 0.43
N VAL A 759 -56.36 24.56 -0.17
CA VAL A 759 -57.59 24.80 -0.91
C VAL A 759 -58.69 25.00 0.13
N ALA A 760 -59.08 26.25 0.37
CA ALA A 760 -60.30 26.54 1.12
C ALA A 760 -61.47 25.94 0.36
N THR A 761 -62.07 24.88 0.91
CA THR A 761 -63.39 24.40 0.52
C THR A 761 -64.37 25.54 0.73
N PHE A 762 -64.79 26.19 -0.36
CA PHE A 762 -65.98 27.04 -0.37
C PHE A 762 -67.18 26.11 -0.15
N GLU A 763 -67.59 25.92 1.09
CA GLU A 763 -68.97 25.55 1.39
C GLU A 763 -69.80 26.84 1.37
N SER A 764 -70.68 26.95 0.39
CA SER A 764 -71.70 27.99 0.32
C SER A 764 -72.90 27.61 1.20
N SER A 765 -73.09 28.40 2.25
CA SER A 765 -74.29 28.69 3.05
C SER A 765 -75.11 27.52 3.62
N ASP A 766 -75.14 27.43 4.95
CA ASP A 766 -76.35 27.86 5.65
C ASP A 766 -76.04 28.37 7.08
N GLY A 767 -76.84 29.34 7.53
CA GLY A 767 -76.56 30.18 8.70
C GLY A 767 -76.83 29.56 10.07
N SER A 768 -76.47 30.36 11.09
CA SER A 768 -76.60 30.14 12.55
C SER A 768 -75.66 29.05 13.09
N TYR A 769 -74.91 29.20 14.18
CA TYR A 769 -75.09 29.94 15.43
C TYR A 769 -73.74 30.03 16.16
N GLU A 770 -73.72 30.91 17.15
CA GLU A 770 -72.59 31.56 17.79
C GLU A 770 -71.57 30.68 18.55
N LEU A 771 -70.42 31.34 18.78
CA LEU A 771 -69.43 31.13 19.84
C LEU A 771 -69.89 30.27 21.04
N THR A 772 -69.09 29.25 21.36
CA THR A 772 -68.77 28.99 22.77
C THR A 772 -67.41 28.33 22.92
N ARG A 773 -66.46 29.12 23.43
CA ARG A 773 -65.25 28.67 24.10
C ARG A 773 -65.68 28.08 25.45
N GLN A 774 -65.54 26.78 25.66
CA GLN A 774 -65.72 26.20 26.99
C GLN A 774 -64.70 25.10 27.30
N ASN A 775 -63.89 25.41 28.31
CA ASN A 775 -63.00 24.51 29.02
C ASN A 775 -63.77 23.28 29.52
N SER A 776 -63.16 22.10 29.41
CA SER A 776 -63.63 20.90 30.10
C SER A 776 -62.44 20.17 30.72
N PHE A 777 -62.11 20.56 31.95
CA PHE A 777 -61.57 19.63 32.95
C PHE A 777 -62.76 19.27 33.85
N THR A 778 -63.19 18.00 33.82
CA THR A 778 -64.04 17.42 34.86
C THR A 778 -63.61 15.99 35.14
N GLY A 779 -63.41 15.73 36.43
CA GLY A 779 -63.17 14.44 37.06
C GLY A 779 -62.76 14.78 38.50
N GLY A 780 -63.34 14.26 39.56
CA GLY A 780 -64.47 13.39 39.78
C GLY A 780 -64.76 13.50 41.28
N GLN A 781 -66.03 13.42 41.64
CA GLN A 781 -66.60 13.71 42.95
C GLN A 781 -66.42 12.53 43.92
N GLN A 782 -66.12 12.79 45.20
CA GLN A 782 -66.83 12.22 46.37
C GLN A 782 -66.24 12.66 47.72
N ARG A 783 -67.12 13.23 48.56
CA ARG A 783 -67.05 13.45 50.03
C ARG A 783 -67.81 12.28 50.70
N PRO A 784 -67.79 12.05 52.05
CA PRO A 784 -68.18 13.05 53.06
C PRO A 784 -67.35 13.05 54.36
N GLU A 785 -67.56 14.10 55.16
CA GLU A 785 -67.20 14.17 56.57
C GLU A 785 -68.29 13.49 57.43
N ALA A 786 -67.84 12.95 58.58
CA ALA A 786 -68.58 12.30 59.69
C ALA A 786 -69.05 10.85 59.46
#